data_AF-A0A928PAQ1-F1
#
_entry.id   AF-A0A928PAQ1-F1
#
_cell.length_a   1.000
_cell.length_b   1.000
_cell.length_c   1.000
_cell.angle_alpha   90.00
_cell.angle_beta   90.00
_cell.angle_gamma   90.00
#
_symmetry.space_group_name_H-M   'P 1'
#
loop_
_entity.id
_entity.type
_entity.pdbx_description
1 polymer ?
#
loop_
_entity_poly.entity_id
_entity_poly.type
_entity_poly.pdbx_seq_one_letter_code
_entity_poly.pdbx_strand_id
1 'polypeptide(L)'
;MLSAFAIILIIGLAVGGDFLTFGGKFEFKRCIFSLRFLKKLIFQSVVSILLFMAVYHDYFVILNMSWYKLLMLGGIAIGVVLVSVLFTALKDSKSSKIWYAAIICLVCVVAAETFLFNSRAIQSHEYDRVEVLSLGNITSSGKGENGSYHINKGKTAVFEVTDISSEIKNLHLDIVMVNDKGEQIPYSVKIEATDKANELYITSMPSRKVYSGTSSEYVPMQLRGVSDKLKITITPDSSVEADMYVRDISLNTPKPFAFDMARMLMIFALAFLFYLISPASPAHDRKLNEKGKWYSGTTALVITLEIMMIFAIIASSSHYLELIAKHQAQYQQLAESFLNGKLYLEQEVPQFLLDMENPYDYALRRAQGQAYYWDAALFGGHYYVYFGVVPCLLTYLPYYVLTGQHLSNDISLFIFAIFFIIGCFSFIKQVIKRYFPDSKISYVSYLIISLLVVNGSGLLFMASYADMYSVPIMAALAFTSCGLALWLSALNNKRARVFKLALGSLCMALVAGCRPNLLLFSALAIPFFIAEVIKAIKEKKIFDRVSIKNTLAFAIPYVVVAAGIMWYNYARFGSPFDFGSNYNLTTNDMTSRGFVWDRMFPAIYSYLFQLPKMTASFPFIRYADFDTTYMGVTIRESTYGGIFSYSPLLWLIFVIPFVKDVLKKSRVYAPVLILTAIGFITPLLDAQFAGILQRYFADFSLMLYLAATLILLALINHFKEEKHRKVVHRALFVCAIAMFVYQSTLVMRTVDMVNFLPYMFWY
;
A
#
# COMPACT_ATOMS: atom_id res chain seq x y z
N MET A 1 -12.17 11.37 -8.00
CA MET A 1 -13.02 12.01 -6.97
C MET A 1 -14.21 11.13 -6.59
N LEU A 2 -15.01 10.62 -7.55
CA LEU A 2 -16.14 9.70 -7.29
C LEU A 2 -15.75 8.39 -6.60
N SER A 3 -14.57 7.84 -6.88
CA SER A 3 -14.01 6.65 -6.20
C SER A 3 -13.60 6.92 -4.75
N ALA A 4 -13.00 8.08 -4.45
CA ALA A 4 -12.73 8.51 -3.08
C ALA A 4 -14.03 8.84 -2.32
N PHE A 5 -15.03 9.42 -3.00
CA PHE A 5 -16.36 9.66 -2.45
C PHE A 5 -17.11 8.36 -2.20
N ALA A 6 -16.96 7.34 -3.06
CA ALA A 6 -17.51 6.00 -2.84
C ALA A 6 -16.84 5.32 -1.65
N ILE A 7 -15.53 5.47 -1.45
CA ILE A 7 -14.84 5.00 -0.24
C ILE A 7 -15.36 5.73 1.00
N ILE A 8 -15.50 7.06 0.96
CA ILE A 8 -16.08 7.86 2.05
C ILE A 8 -17.55 7.48 2.31
N LEU A 9 -18.32 7.16 1.27
CA LEU A 9 -19.70 6.70 1.36
C LEU A 9 -19.77 5.28 1.93
N ILE A 10 -18.86 4.38 1.56
CA ILE A 10 -18.74 3.02 2.11
C ILE A 10 -18.35 3.09 3.60
N ILE A 11 -17.41 3.98 3.95
CA ILE A 11 -17.05 4.28 5.33
C ILE A 11 -18.26 4.89 6.06
N GLY A 12 -18.95 5.84 5.44
CA GLY A 12 -20.16 6.49 5.98
C GLY A 12 -21.34 5.54 6.14
N LEU A 13 -21.49 4.52 5.28
CA LEU A 13 -22.51 3.47 5.38
C LEU A 13 -22.13 2.43 6.44
N ALA A 14 -20.84 2.07 6.54
CA ALA A 14 -20.33 1.19 7.60
C ALA A 14 -20.41 1.85 8.99
N VAL A 15 -20.15 3.16 9.08
CA VAL A 15 -20.29 3.98 10.30
C VAL A 15 -21.75 4.37 10.56
N GLY A 16 -22.58 4.54 9.52
CA GLY A 16 -24.01 4.83 9.62
C GLY A 16 -24.82 3.66 10.17
N GLY A 17 -24.41 2.42 9.86
CA GLY A 17 -24.92 1.22 10.52
C GLY A 17 -24.63 1.22 12.04
N ASP A 18 -23.56 1.89 12.48
CA ASP A 18 -23.21 2.10 13.89
C ASP A 18 -24.12 3.15 14.56
N PHE A 19 -24.57 4.17 13.81
CA PHE A 19 -25.56 5.17 14.30
C PHE A 19 -26.97 4.56 14.44
N LEU A 20 -27.37 3.68 13.51
CA LEU A 20 -28.65 2.94 13.59
C LEU A 20 -28.64 1.83 14.65
N THR A 21 -27.46 1.37 15.09
CA THR A 21 -27.31 0.41 16.20
C THR A 21 -27.02 1.08 17.55
N PHE A 22 -26.89 2.40 17.60
CA PHE A 22 -26.81 3.22 18.82
C PHE A 22 -28.17 3.41 19.53
N GLY A 23 -29.00 2.37 19.52
CA GLY A 23 -30.10 2.18 20.47
C GLY A 23 -29.59 1.59 21.79
N GLY A 24 -28.55 2.17 22.38
CA GLY A 24 -28.09 1.81 23.72
C GLY A 24 -28.97 2.50 24.75
N LYS A 25 -29.95 1.77 25.32
CA LYS A 25 -30.70 2.10 26.55
C LYS A 25 -30.75 3.59 26.93
N PHE A 26 -31.31 4.44 26.07
CA PHE A 26 -32.10 5.55 26.58
C PHE A 26 -33.43 4.94 27.02
N GLU A 27 -33.85 5.18 28.25
CA GLU A 27 -35.14 4.73 28.75
C GLU A 27 -36.28 5.39 27.96
N PHE A 28 -36.61 4.85 26.80
CA PHE A 28 -37.86 5.12 26.10
C PHE A 28 -38.96 4.20 26.66
N LYS A 29 -39.13 4.20 27.98
CA LYS A 29 -40.21 3.43 28.63
C LYS A 29 -41.58 4.11 28.56
N ARG A 30 -41.70 5.27 27.91
CA ARG A 30 -42.99 5.92 27.62
C ARG A 30 -42.97 6.71 26.29
N CYS A 31 -42.95 6.01 25.16
CA CYS A 31 -43.68 6.48 23.99
C CYS A 31 -43.94 5.30 23.05
N ILE A 32 -45.17 4.79 23.12
CA ILE A 32 -45.69 3.82 22.17
C ILE A 32 -45.88 4.58 20.84
N PHE A 33 -44.85 4.63 20.01
CA PHE A 33 -45.04 4.97 18.59
C PHE A 33 -45.40 3.67 17.86
N SER A 34 -46.69 3.47 17.62
CA SER A 34 -47.18 2.30 16.89
C SER A 34 -46.58 2.23 15.48
N LEU A 35 -46.40 1.02 14.94
CA LEU A 35 -45.94 0.77 13.56
C LEU A 35 -46.75 1.56 12.51
N ARG A 36 -48.00 1.92 12.81
CA ARG A 36 -48.84 2.79 11.96
C ARG A 36 -48.34 4.22 11.92
N PHE A 37 -47.83 4.77 13.04
CA PHE A 37 -47.30 6.13 13.10
C PHE A 37 -45.99 6.27 12.31
N LEU A 38 -45.07 5.30 12.42
CA LEU A 38 -43.83 5.33 11.63
C LEU A 38 -44.09 5.16 10.13
N LYS A 39 -45.00 4.26 9.74
CA LYS A 39 -45.46 4.14 8.34
C LYS A 39 -46.12 5.44 7.84
N LYS A 40 -46.92 6.11 8.69
CA LYS A 40 -47.55 7.39 8.35
C LYS A 40 -46.52 8.51 8.23
N LEU A 41 -45.56 8.59 9.14
CA LEU A 41 -44.48 9.58 9.11
C LEU A 41 -43.58 9.38 7.90
N ILE A 42 -43.25 8.12 7.55
CA ILE A 42 -42.44 7.78 6.37
C ILE A 42 -43.21 8.06 5.07
N PHE A 43 -44.48 7.65 4.98
CA PHE A 43 -45.34 7.98 3.84
C PHE A 43 -45.51 9.48 3.70
N GLN A 44 -45.77 10.20 4.80
CA GLN A 44 -45.84 11.66 4.82
C GLN A 44 -44.50 12.31 4.50
N SER A 45 -43.35 11.75 4.88
CA SER A 45 -42.03 12.32 4.54
C SER A 45 -41.69 12.11 3.08
N VAL A 46 -41.98 10.94 2.51
CA VAL A 46 -41.78 10.65 1.08
C VAL A 46 -42.75 11.48 0.24
N VAL A 47 -44.02 11.56 0.64
CA VAL A 47 -45.02 12.42 -0.01
C VAL A 47 -44.66 13.90 0.17
N SER A 48 -44.12 14.32 1.32
CA SER A 48 -43.66 15.70 1.52
C SER A 48 -42.40 16.01 0.72
N ILE A 49 -41.49 15.06 0.52
CA ILE A 49 -40.31 15.24 -0.35
C ILE A 49 -40.73 15.29 -1.82
N LEU A 50 -41.66 14.42 -2.25
CA LEU A 50 -42.21 14.44 -3.61
C LEU A 50 -43.06 15.69 -3.87
N LEU A 51 -43.86 16.14 -2.89
CA LEU A 51 -44.59 17.41 -2.93
C LEU A 51 -43.64 18.60 -2.85
N PHE A 52 -42.56 18.54 -2.07
CA PHE A 52 -41.53 19.58 -2.03
C PHE A 52 -40.82 19.68 -3.37
N MET A 53 -40.48 18.55 -4.00
CA MET A 53 -39.93 18.50 -5.38
C MET A 53 -40.93 19.03 -6.43
N ALA A 54 -42.23 18.79 -6.25
CA ALA A 54 -43.27 19.27 -7.16
C ALA A 54 -43.64 20.75 -6.96
N VAL A 55 -43.64 21.25 -5.71
CA VAL A 55 -44.02 22.63 -5.34
C VAL A 55 -42.85 23.60 -5.48
N TYR A 56 -41.60 23.15 -5.26
CA TYR A 56 -40.40 23.99 -5.41
C TYR A 56 -39.70 23.81 -6.76
N HIS A 57 -40.35 23.20 -7.76
CA HIS A 57 -39.85 23.10 -9.13
C HIS A 57 -39.26 24.44 -9.62
N ASP A 58 -39.99 25.54 -9.39
CA ASP A 58 -39.57 26.89 -9.82
C ASP A 58 -38.43 27.49 -8.98
N TYR A 59 -38.25 27.05 -7.73
CA TYR A 59 -37.11 27.43 -6.88
C TYR A 59 -35.83 26.65 -7.23
N PHE A 60 -35.94 25.42 -7.73
CA PHE A 60 -34.79 24.66 -8.23
C PHE A 60 -34.25 25.20 -9.55
N VAL A 61 -35.11 25.84 -10.36
CA VAL A 61 -34.72 26.67 -11.50
C VAL A 61 -33.91 27.88 -11.06
N ILE A 62 -34.28 28.54 -9.95
CA ILE A 62 -33.55 29.69 -9.37
C ILE A 62 -32.18 29.27 -8.79
N LEU A 63 -32.07 28.06 -8.23
CA LEU A 63 -30.81 27.50 -7.68
C LEU A 63 -29.92 26.81 -8.73
N ASN A 64 -30.32 26.80 -10.01
CA ASN A 64 -29.60 26.16 -11.12
C ASN A 64 -29.26 24.67 -10.84
N MET A 65 -30.15 23.96 -10.13
CA MET A 65 -30.03 22.53 -9.85
C MET A 65 -30.74 21.74 -10.95
N SER A 66 -29.96 21.07 -11.81
CA SER A 66 -30.45 20.20 -12.89
C SER A 66 -31.20 18.96 -12.39
N TRP A 67 -32.18 18.48 -13.16
CA TRP A 67 -33.05 17.35 -12.78
C TRP A 67 -32.30 16.04 -12.50
N TYR A 68 -31.13 15.82 -13.12
CA TYR A 68 -30.32 14.64 -12.81
C TYR A 68 -29.75 14.66 -11.38
N LYS A 69 -29.47 15.84 -10.80
CA LYS A 69 -29.04 15.96 -9.39
C LYS A 69 -30.17 15.57 -8.44
N LEU A 70 -31.41 15.90 -8.80
CA LEU A 70 -32.62 15.51 -8.08
C LEU A 70 -32.88 14.00 -8.18
N LEU A 71 -32.68 13.38 -9.35
CA LEU A 71 -32.77 11.93 -9.50
C LEU A 71 -31.68 11.17 -8.72
N MET A 72 -30.45 11.68 -8.68
CA MET A 72 -29.40 11.09 -7.84
C MET A 72 -29.78 11.14 -6.36
N LEU A 73 -30.27 12.28 -5.86
CA LEU A 73 -30.72 12.41 -4.47
C LEU A 73 -31.95 11.52 -4.18
N GLY A 74 -32.88 11.42 -5.12
CA GLY A 74 -34.05 10.54 -5.04
C GLY A 74 -33.68 9.05 -5.02
N GLY A 75 -32.77 8.61 -5.88
CA GLY A 75 -32.27 7.23 -5.92
C GLY A 75 -31.54 6.84 -4.62
N ILE A 76 -30.73 7.74 -4.07
CA ILE A 76 -30.06 7.56 -2.77
C ILE A 76 -31.10 7.48 -1.64
N ALA A 77 -32.09 8.37 -1.62
CA ALA A 77 -33.15 8.37 -0.61
C ALA A 77 -34.01 7.09 -0.66
N ILE A 78 -34.39 6.63 -1.86
CA ILE A 78 -35.14 5.38 -2.06
C ILE A 78 -34.33 4.18 -1.60
N GLY A 79 -33.03 4.14 -1.88
CA GLY A 79 -32.11 3.11 -1.37
C GLY A 79 -32.08 3.08 0.17
N VAL A 80 -31.94 4.24 0.81
CA VAL A 80 -31.96 4.36 2.29
C VAL A 80 -33.30 3.93 2.89
N VAL A 81 -34.42 4.25 2.23
CA VAL A 81 -35.78 3.87 2.67
C VAL A 81 -36.01 2.36 2.51
N LEU A 82 -35.64 1.75 1.38
CA LEU A 82 -35.71 0.31 1.16
C LEU A 82 -34.88 -0.46 2.19
N VAL A 83 -33.67 0.03 2.48
CA VAL A 83 -32.78 -0.49 3.53
C VAL A 83 -33.45 -0.43 4.91
N SER A 84 -34.09 0.70 5.24
CA SER A 84 -34.77 0.91 6.52
C SER A 84 -36.01 0.04 6.68
N VAL A 85 -36.80 -0.13 5.62
CA VAL A 85 -38.00 -0.99 5.59
C VAL A 85 -37.61 -2.46 5.71
N LEU A 86 -36.61 -2.93 4.96
CA LEU A 86 -36.09 -4.30 5.05
C LEU A 86 -35.53 -4.62 6.45
N PHE A 87 -34.87 -3.66 7.10
CA PHE A 87 -34.35 -3.79 8.46
C PHE A 87 -35.46 -3.96 9.51
N THR A 88 -36.60 -3.28 9.32
CA THR A 88 -37.76 -3.39 10.23
C THR A 88 -38.62 -4.62 9.99
N ALA A 89 -38.66 -5.15 8.76
CA ALA A 89 -39.54 -6.26 8.39
C ALA A 89 -39.00 -7.65 8.78
N LEU A 90 -37.69 -7.79 9.04
CA LEU A 90 -37.03 -9.09 9.13
C LEU A 90 -36.25 -9.22 10.45
N LYS A 91 -36.92 -9.25 11.59
CA LYS A 91 -36.26 -9.35 12.90
C LYS A 91 -36.38 -10.78 13.44
N ASP A 92 -35.30 -11.57 13.35
CA ASP A 92 -34.81 -12.48 14.41
C ASP A 92 -33.72 -13.46 13.93
N SER A 93 -32.63 -13.53 14.72
CA SER A 93 -31.44 -14.42 14.69
C SER A 93 -30.08 -13.76 14.37
N LYS A 94 -28.99 -14.32 14.91
CA LYS A 94 -27.61 -13.84 14.66
C LYS A 94 -27.16 -14.05 13.20
N SER A 95 -27.67 -15.10 12.54
CA SER A 95 -27.37 -15.40 11.14
C SER A 95 -28.04 -14.41 10.21
N SER A 96 -29.26 -13.99 10.55
CA SER A 96 -30.03 -13.09 9.69
C SER A 96 -29.44 -11.68 9.61
N LYS A 97 -28.80 -11.18 10.68
CA LYS A 97 -28.03 -9.91 10.66
C LYS A 97 -26.95 -9.82 9.59
N ILE A 98 -26.27 -10.94 9.28
CA ILE A 98 -25.22 -10.97 8.25
C ILE A 98 -25.86 -10.88 6.86
N TRP A 99 -26.95 -11.63 6.64
CA TRP A 99 -27.71 -11.58 5.38
C TRP A 99 -28.34 -10.19 5.14
N TYR A 100 -28.83 -9.52 6.18
CA TYR A 100 -29.35 -8.15 6.04
C TYR A 100 -28.27 -7.18 5.60
N ALA A 101 -27.09 -7.23 6.23
CA ALA A 101 -25.99 -6.36 5.83
C ALA A 101 -25.54 -6.64 4.39
N ALA A 102 -25.53 -7.90 3.95
CA ALA A 102 -25.25 -8.26 2.57
C ALA A 102 -26.28 -7.62 1.61
N ILE A 103 -27.58 -7.78 1.86
CA ILE A 103 -28.62 -7.17 1.01
C ILE A 103 -28.48 -5.65 0.96
N ILE A 104 -28.21 -5.01 2.09
CA ILE A 104 -28.00 -3.56 2.17
C ILE A 104 -26.79 -3.14 1.33
N CYS A 105 -25.66 -3.83 1.48
CA CYS A 105 -24.48 -3.55 0.67
C CYS A 105 -24.79 -3.70 -0.82
N LEU A 106 -25.53 -4.75 -1.22
CA LEU A 106 -25.89 -4.98 -2.62
C LEU A 106 -26.76 -3.84 -3.17
N VAL A 107 -27.81 -3.44 -2.45
CA VAL A 107 -28.69 -2.34 -2.88
C VAL A 107 -27.92 -1.03 -3.00
N CYS A 108 -27.07 -0.71 -2.02
CA CYS A 108 -26.25 0.50 -2.05
C CYS A 108 -25.28 0.51 -3.23
N VAL A 109 -24.67 -0.64 -3.55
CA VAL A 109 -23.70 -0.73 -4.64
C VAL A 109 -24.37 -0.72 -6.01
N VAL A 110 -25.54 -1.35 -6.17
CA VAL A 110 -26.35 -1.23 -7.39
C VAL A 110 -26.78 0.22 -7.60
N ALA A 111 -27.18 0.93 -6.54
CA ALA A 111 -27.52 2.35 -6.65
C ALA A 111 -26.28 3.20 -7.00
N ALA A 112 -25.12 2.94 -6.41
CA ALA A 112 -23.88 3.63 -6.76
C ALA A 112 -23.50 3.37 -8.23
N GLU A 113 -23.60 2.14 -8.71
CA GLU A 113 -23.31 1.79 -10.10
C GLU A 113 -24.24 2.51 -11.09
N THR A 114 -25.54 2.52 -10.80
CA THR A 114 -26.54 3.14 -11.66
C THR A 114 -26.49 4.67 -11.64
N PHE A 115 -26.28 5.30 -10.48
CA PHE A 115 -26.42 6.76 -10.35
C PHE A 115 -25.08 7.49 -10.20
N LEU A 116 -24.14 6.95 -9.42
CA LEU A 116 -22.87 7.62 -9.11
C LEU A 116 -21.84 7.42 -10.24
N PHE A 117 -21.58 6.18 -10.64
CA PHE A 117 -20.60 5.88 -11.69
C PHE A 117 -21.12 6.22 -13.09
N ASN A 118 -22.44 6.21 -13.28
CA ASN A 118 -23.08 6.60 -14.53
C ASN A 118 -23.62 8.04 -14.52
N SER A 119 -23.22 8.88 -13.56
CA SER A 119 -23.74 10.25 -13.43
C SER A 119 -23.49 11.09 -14.69
N ARG A 120 -22.34 10.89 -15.37
CA ARG A 120 -22.01 11.59 -16.61
C ARG A 120 -22.86 11.14 -17.80
N ALA A 121 -23.23 9.86 -17.86
CA ALA A 121 -24.13 9.36 -18.89
C ALA A 121 -25.52 9.99 -18.73
N ILE A 122 -26.04 10.01 -17.50
CA ILE A 122 -27.33 10.65 -17.17
C ILE A 122 -27.28 12.15 -17.51
N GLN A 123 -26.22 12.86 -17.12
CA GLN A 123 -26.05 14.29 -17.41
C GLN A 123 -26.01 14.56 -18.92
N SER A 124 -25.30 13.74 -19.69
CA SER A 124 -25.09 13.96 -21.12
C SER A 124 -26.32 13.70 -22.00
N HIS A 125 -27.38 13.12 -21.44
CA HIS A 125 -28.63 12.91 -22.17
C HIS A 125 -29.36 14.23 -22.47
N GLU A 126 -29.08 15.29 -21.70
CA GLU A 126 -29.62 16.64 -21.91
C GLU A 126 -28.80 17.49 -22.88
N TYR A 127 -27.74 16.94 -23.49
CA TYR A 127 -26.84 17.74 -24.30
C TYR A 127 -27.43 17.92 -25.70
N ASP A 128 -27.62 19.18 -26.08
CA ASP A 128 -27.94 19.54 -27.46
C ASP A 128 -26.72 19.24 -28.32
N ARG A 129 -26.87 18.27 -29.23
CA ARG A 129 -25.79 17.89 -30.14
C ARG A 129 -25.42 19.08 -31.02
N VAL A 130 -24.13 19.33 -31.13
CA VAL A 130 -23.60 20.30 -32.08
C VAL A 130 -23.17 19.50 -33.31
N GLU A 131 -23.95 19.56 -34.38
CA GLU A 131 -23.70 18.80 -35.63
C GLU A 131 -22.46 19.27 -36.41
N VAL A 132 -21.73 20.27 -35.92
CA VAL A 132 -20.64 20.89 -36.67
C VAL A 132 -19.31 20.35 -36.18
N LEU A 133 -18.85 19.26 -36.81
CA LEU A 133 -17.42 18.95 -37.02
C LEU A 133 -17.31 17.99 -38.21
N SER A 134 -17.57 18.49 -39.43
CA SER A 134 -17.01 17.79 -40.59
C SER A 134 -15.49 17.97 -40.52
N LEU A 135 -14.73 16.88 -40.71
CA LEU A 135 -13.26 16.85 -40.73
C LEU A 135 -12.60 17.84 -41.73
N GLY A 136 -13.38 18.66 -42.44
CA GLY A 136 -12.95 19.69 -43.39
C GLY A 136 -12.49 21.02 -42.77
N ASN A 137 -12.90 21.38 -41.54
CA ASN A 137 -12.53 22.66 -40.89
C ASN A 137 -11.36 22.55 -39.90
N ILE A 138 -10.75 21.36 -39.79
CA ILE A 138 -9.61 21.13 -38.92
C ILE A 138 -8.34 21.58 -39.65
N THR A 139 -7.71 22.65 -39.17
CA THR A 139 -6.29 22.86 -39.47
C THR A 139 -5.48 21.88 -38.62
N SER A 140 -4.79 20.97 -39.30
CA SER A 140 -3.99 19.92 -38.67
C SER A 140 -2.63 19.84 -39.36
N SER A 141 -1.60 19.54 -38.58
CA SER A 141 -0.31 19.11 -39.12
C SER A 141 -0.37 17.61 -39.41
N GLY A 142 -0.29 17.18 -40.69
CA GLY A 142 -0.10 15.77 -41.06
C GLY A 142 -1.34 15.01 -41.54
N LYS A 143 -1.99 15.49 -42.60
CA LYS A 143 -3.11 14.78 -43.26
C LYS A 143 -2.54 13.67 -44.18
N GLY A 144 -2.93 12.40 -43.94
CA GLY A 144 -2.58 11.26 -44.80
C GLY A 144 -3.61 11.03 -45.91
N GLU A 145 -3.24 10.28 -46.95
CA GLU A 145 -4.00 10.14 -48.21
C GLU A 145 -5.38 9.44 -48.10
N ASN A 146 -5.68 8.74 -47.00
CA ASN A 146 -6.91 7.93 -46.86
C ASN A 146 -7.93 8.45 -45.82
N GLY A 147 -7.90 9.74 -45.47
CA GLY A 147 -8.75 10.29 -44.40
C GLY A 147 -8.29 9.91 -42.99
N SER A 148 -7.15 9.22 -42.87
CA SER A 148 -6.40 8.99 -41.64
C SER A 148 -5.37 10.10 -41.41
N TYR A 149 -5.26 10.60 -40.18
CA TYR A 149 -4.20 11.54 -39.79
C TYR A 149 -2.93 10.76 -39.45
N HIS A 150 -2.12 10.46 -40.46
CA HIS A 150 -0.82 9.82 -40.25
C HIS A 150 0.17 10.85 -39.72
N ILE A 151 0.22 11.03 -38.40
CA ILE A 151 1.24 11.88 -37.77
C ILE A 151 2.49 11.03 -37.57
N ASN A 152 3.53 11.35 -38.35
CA ASN A 152 4.83 10.69 -38.24
C ASN A 152 5.34 10.66 -36.79
N LYS A 153 5.87 9.48 -36.43
CA LYS A 153 6.38 9.01 -35.15
C LYS A 153 6.81 10.12 -34.16
N GLY A 154 6.15 10.15 -33.00
CA GLY A 154 6.55 10.93 -31.82
C GLY A 154 6.14 12.40 -31.77
N LYS A 155 5.36 12.90 -32.74
CA LYS A 155 4.94 14.30 -32.79
C LYS A 155 3.56 14.53 -32.14
N THR A 156 3.45 15.64 -31.42
CA THR A 156 2.19 16.15 -30.88
C THR A 156 1.24 16.53 -32.02
N ALA A 157 0.00 16.06 -31.95
CA ALA A 157 -1.07 16.45 -32.85
C ALA A 157 -1.77 17.70 -32.31
N VAL A 158 -2.05 18.67 -33.16
CA VAL A 158 -2.85 19.84 -32.79
C VAL A 158 -4.01 19.95 -33.77
N PHE A 159 -5.21 20.00 -33.22
CA PHE A 159 -6.47 20.20 -33.95
C PHE A 159 -7.06 21.52 -33.50
N GLU A 160 -7.22 22.47 -34.41
CA GLU A 160 -7.87 23.76 -34.14
C GLU A 160 -9.20 23.81 -34.88
N VAL A 161 -10.25 24.15 -34.13
CA VAL A 161 -11.64 24.26 -34.60
C VAL A 161 -12.10 25.68 -34.30
N THR A 162 -12.51 26.40 -35.34
CA THR A 162 -13.07 27.75 -35.25
C THR A 162 -14.56 27.74 -35.62
N ASP A 163 -15.23 28.86 -35.37
CA ASP A 163 -16.62 29.12 -35.80
C ASP A 163 -17.66 28.16 -35.17
N ILE A 164 -17.41 27.72 -33.94
CA ILE A 164 -18.28 26.76 -33.22
C ILE A 164 -19.61 27.41 -32.79
N SER A 165 -19.56 28.66 -32.31
CA SER A 165 -20.72 29.47 -31.90
C SER A 165 -21.77 28.74 -31.04
N SER A 166 -21.35 27.80 -30.20
CA SER A 166 -22.25 26.99 -29.36
C SER A 166 -21.68 26.73 -27.97
N GLU A 167 -22.53 26.32 -27.03
CA GLU A 167 -22.11 25.94 -25.68
C GLU A 167 -21.52 24.52 -25.69
N ILE A 168 -20.23 24.39 -25.39
CA ILE A 168 -19.54 23.10 -25.35
C ILE A 168 -19.60 22.51 -23.93
N LYS A 169 -20.36 21.43 -23.77
CA LYS A 169 -20.58 20.69 -22.51
C LYS A 169 -19.69 19.45 -22.40
N ASN A 170 -19.36 18.80 -23.51
CA ASN A 170 -18.33 17.75 -23.56
C ASN A 170 -17.74 17.59 -24.97
N LEU A 171 -16.66 16.81 -25.04
CA LEU A 171 -15.99 16.36 -26.25
C LEU A 171 -15.94 14.82 -26.24
N HIS A 172 -16.24 14.18 -27.36
CA HIS A 172 -15.99 12.76 -27.58
C HIS A 172 -14.82 12.60 -28.56
N LEU A 173 -13.85 11.79 -28.17
CA LEU A 173 -12.60 11.56 -28.89
C LEU A 173 -12.50 10.09 -29.29
N ASP A 174 -12.98 9.73 -30.49
CA ASP A 174 -12.76 8.40 -31.06
C ASP A 174 -11.41 8.39 -31.78
N ILE A 175 -10.36 8.22 -30.97
CA ILE A 175 -8.97 8.19 -31.40
C ILE A 175 -8.32 6.93 -30.88
N VAL A 176 -7.66 6.21 -31.77
CA VAL A 176 -6.90 4.99 -31.47
C VAL A 176 -5.43 5.25 -31.73
N MET A 177 -4.58 5.05 -30.72
CA MET A 177 -3.14 5.01 -30.91
C MET A 177 -2.63 3.58 -30.81
N VAL A 178 -1.80 3.16 -31.76
CA VAL A 178 -1.30 1.78 -31.86
C VAL A 178 0.21 1.79 -32.03
N ASN A 179 0.94 1.01 -31.23
CA ASN A 179 2.39 0.85 -31.44
C ASN A 179 2.72 -0.08 -32.62
N ASP A 180 4.01 -0.15 -32.98
CA ASP A 180 4.54 -1.08 -33.99
C ASP A 180 4.20 -2.57 -33.73
N LYS A 181 3.78 -2.94 -32.50
CA LYS A 181 3.34 -4.31 -32.13
C LYS A 181 1.83 -4.53 -32.26
N GLY A 182 1.06 -3.51 -32.65
CA GLY A 182 -0.40 -3.60 -32.74
C GLY A 182 -1.15 -3.37 -31.41
N GLU A 183 -0.46 -2.97 -30.34
CA GLU A 183 -1.05 -2.72 -29.02
C GLU A 183 -1.56 -1.28 -28.89
N GLN A 184 -2.73 -1.10 -28.27
CA GLN A 184 -3.28 0.23 -28.03
C GLN A 184 -2.54 0.94 -26.88
N ILE A 185 -2.16 2.20 -27.10
CA ILE A 185 -1.47 3.02 -26.11
C ILE A 185 -2.36 4.19 -25.68
N PRO A 186 -2.42 4.53 -24.39
CA PRO A 186 -3.07 5.77 -23.95
C PRO A 186 -2.39 7.02 -24.52
N TYR A 187 -3.15 8.10 -24.59
CA TYR A 187 -2.63 9.42 -24.99
C TYR A 187 -3.11 10.52 -24.05
N SER A 188 -2.33 11.57 -23.92
CA SER A 188 -2.72 12.76 -23.17
C SER A 188 -3.35 13.80 -24.09
N VAL A 189 -4.48 14.36 -23.67
CA VAL A 189 -5.19 15.43 -24.34
C VAL A 189 -5.12 16.69 -23.49
N LYS A 190 -4.66 17.79 -24.08
CA LYS A 190 -4.81 19.14 -23.55
C LYS A 190 -5.81 19.88 -24.43
N ILE A 191 -6.85 20.43 -23.80
CA ILE A 191 -7.89 21.20 -24.48
C ILE A 191 -7.73 22.66 -24.05
N GLU A 192 -7.75 23.57 -25.02
CA GLU A 192 -7.78 25.01 -24.78
C GLU A 192 -8.99 25.56 -25.55
N ALA A 193 -9.82 26.38 -24.93
CA ALA A 193 -11.03 26.91 -25.56
C ALA A 193 -11.20 28.40 -25.25
N THR A 194 -11.93 29.11 -26.10
CA THR A 194 -12.50 30.42 -25.74
C THR A 194 -13.84 30.22 -25.04
N ASP A 195 -14.29 31.22 -24.30
CA ASP A 195 -15.66 31.26 -23.76
C ASP A 195 -16.13 32.72 -23.62
N LYS A 196 -17.36 32.94 -23.15
CA LYS A 196 -17.92 34.29 -22.99
C LYS A 196 -17.08 35.20 -22.08
N ALA A 197 -16.24 34.65 -21.20
CA ALA A 197 -15.36 35.42 -20.33
C ALA A 197 -13.94 35.56 -20.89
N ASN A 198 -13.57 34.80 -21.91
CA ASN A 198 -12.21 34.71 -22.42
C ASN A 198 -12.22 34.71 -23.96
N GLU A 199 -11.90 35.86 -24.55
CA GLU A 199 -11.75 36.02 -26.01
C GLU A 199 -10.52 35.27 -26.57
N LEU A 200 -9.53 35.01 -25.71
CA LEU A 200 -8.33 34.22 -26.02
C LEU A 200 -8.44 32.82 -25.41
N TYR A 201 -7.66 31.88 -25.96
CA TYR A 201 -7.60 30.51 -25.45
C TYR A 201 -7.23 30.46 -23.97
N ILE A 202 -8.03 29.72 -23.19
CA ILE A 202 -7.73 29.41 -21.80
C ILE A 202 -6.64 28.33 -21.77
N THR A 203 -5.38 28.74 -21.60
CA THR A 203 -4.20 27.86 -21.66
C THR A 203 -3.92 27.07 -20.37
N SER A 204 -4.61 27.43 -19.28
CA SER A 204 -4.45 26.84 -17.93
C SER A 204 -5.30 25.60 -17.67
N MET A 205 -6.09 25.15 -18.66
CA MET A 205 -6.88 23.93 -18.53
C MET A 205 -5.97 22.69 -18.36
N PRO A 206 -6.37 21.72 -17.51
CA PRO A 206 -5.54 20.55 -17.23
C PRO A 206 -5.48 19.59 -18.41
N SER A 207 -4.38 18.84 -18.53
CA SER A 207 -4.33 17.69 -19.42
C SER A 207 -5.03 16.48 -18.79
N ARG A 208 -5.55 15.59 -19.65
CA ARG A 208 -6.19 14.34 -19.24
C ARG A 208 -5.59 13.18 -20.03
N LYS A 209 -5.40 12.02 -19.40
CA LYS A 209 -5.10 10.77 -20.12
C LYS A 209 -6.39 10.14 -20.63
N VAL A 210 -6.37 9.66 -21.86
CA VAL A 210 -7.47 8.99 -22.54
C VAL A 210 -7.01 7.61 -22.98
N TYR A 211 -7.87 6.63 -22.77
CA TYR A 211 -7.71 5.22 -23.14
C TYR A 211 -8.78 4.89 -24.16
N SER A 212 -8.37 4.53 -25.36
CA SER A 212 -9.27 4.17 -26.47
C SER A 212 -10.21 3.02 -26.06
N GLY A 213 -11.45 3.07 -26.53
CA GLY A 213 -12.50 2.10 -26.22
C GLY A 213 -13.07 2.21 -24.79
N THR A 214 -12.79 3.30 -24.06
CA THR A 214 -13.26 3.47 -22.68
C THR A 214 -14.08 4.74 -22.48
N SER A 215 -14.75 4.84 -21.33
CA SER A 215 -15.46 6.07 -20.91
C SER A 215 -14.58 7.32 -20.80
N SER A 216 -13.25 7.19 -20.88
CA SER A 216 -12.33 8.33 -20.82
C SER A 216 -12.32 9.19 -22.10
N GLU A 217 -12.81 8.67 -23.23
CA GLU A 217 -12.97 9.39 -24.50
C GLU A 217 -13.96 10.55 -24.40
N TYR A 218 -14.89 10.49 -23.43
CA TYR A 218 -15.85 11.55 -23.15
C TYR A 218 -15.24 12.53 -22.15
N VAL A 219 -14.79 13.68 -22.64
CA VAL A 219 -14.16 14.74 -21.85
C VAL A 219 -15.20 15.81 -21.50
N PRO A 220 -15.67 15.88 -20.24
CA PRO A 220 -16.61 16.92 -19.83
C PRO A 220 -15.91 18.27 -19.81
N MET A 221 -16.62 19.30 -20.27
CA MET A 221 -16.16 20.68 -20.29
C MET A 221 -17.05 21.55 -19.40
N GLN A 222 -16.47 22.62 -18.86
CA GLN A 222 -17.15 23.62 -18.04
C GLN A 222 -16.71 25.00 -18.52
N LEU A 223 -17.21 25.39 -19.69
CA LEU A 223 -17.01 26.71 -20.26
C LEU A 223 -18.14 27.65 -19.86
N ARG A 224 -17.87 28.96 -19.85
CA ARG A 224 -18.91 29.96 -19.61
C ARG A 224 -19.58 30.38 -20.90
N GLY A 225 -20.80 29.89 -21.13
CA GLY A 225 -21.60 30.25 -22.31
C GLY A 225 -21.01 29.72 -23.61
N VAL A 226 -21.15 30.50 -24.68
CA VAL A 226 -20.74 30.13 -26.04
C VAL A 226 -19.21 30.14 -26.17
N SER A 227 -18.69 29.13 -26.88
CA SER A 227 -17.29 29.04 -27.31
C SER A 227 -17.22 29.19 -28.82
N ASP A 228 -16.25 29.97 -29.29
CA ASP A 228 -16.02 30.20 -30.72
C ASP A 228 -14.87 29.37 -31.26
N LYS A 229 -13.86 29.09 -30.42
CA LYS A 229 -12.63 28.42 -30.82
C LYS A 229 -12.23 27.35 -29.80
N LEU A 230 -11.82 26.21 -30.32
CA LEU A 230 -11.33 25.06 -29.56
C LEU A 230 -10.01 24.58 -30.15
N LYS A 231 -9.04 24.30 -29.29
CA LYS A 231 -7.75 23.74 -29.64
C LYS A 231 -7.52 22.46 -28.84
N ILE A 232 -7.30 21.36 -29.54
CA ILE A 232 -7.10 20.03 -28.95
C ILE A 232 -5.68 19.60 -29.29
N THR A 233 -4.86 19.48 -28.26
CA THR A 233 -3.47 19.03 -28.36
C THR A 233 -3.38 17.61 -27.84
N ILE A 234 -3.02 16.67 -28.70
CA ILE A 234 -2.88 15.24 -28.35
C ILE A 234 -1.40 14.88 -28.35
N THR A 235 -0.95 14.34 -27.22
CA THR A 235 0.43 13.93 -26.99
C THR A 235 0.46 12.46 -26.60
N PRO A 236 1.21 11.59 -27.31
CA PRO A 236 1.34 10.19 -26.92
C PRO A 236 1.99 10.05 -25.53
N ASP A 237 1.56 9.06 -24.76
CA ASP A 237 2.05 8.80 -23.40
C ASP A 237 3.41 8.07 -23.45
N SER A 238 4.49 8.84 -23.65
CA SER A 238 5.92 8.48 -23.51
C SER A 238 6.54 7.43 -24.47
N SER A 239 7.75 7.75 -24.96
CA SER A 239 8.85 6.95 -25.57
C SER A 239 8.58 5.86 -26.62
N VAL A 240 7.34 5.46 -26.86
CA VAL A 240 6.98 4.41 -27.81
C VAL A 240 6.46 5.07 -29.08
N GLU A 241 7.03 4.68 -30.21
CA GLU A 241 6.55 5.09 -31.53
C GLU A 241 5.15 4.47 -31.75
N ALA A 242 4.16 5.32 -32.00
CA ALA A 242 2.77 4.92 -32.16
C ALA A 242 2.11 5.70 -33.30
N ASP A 243 1.32 4.99 -34.10
CA ASP A 243 0.47 5.57 -35.13
C ASP A 243 -0.86 5.99 -34.52
N MET A 244 -1.33 7.19 -34.90
CA MET A 244 -2.59 7.75 -34.43
C MET A 244 -3.66 7.68 -35.51
N TYR A 245 -4.81 7.12 -35.17
CA TYR A 245 -5.99 7.05 -36.02
C TYR A 245 -7.12 7.83 -35.37
N VAL A 246 -7.43 9.00 -35.91
CA VAL A 246 -8.59 9.81 -35.50
C VAL A 246 -9.77 9.42 -36.37
N ARG A 247 -10.80 8.81 -35.77
CA ARG A 247 -12.03 8.41 -36.46
C ARG A 247 -13.09 9.48 -36.37
N ASP A 248 -13.29 10.03 -35.17
CA ASP A 248 -14.25 11.09 -34.90
C ASP A 248 -13.80 12.00 -33.75
N ILE A 249 -14.13 13.28 -33.88
CA ILE A 249 -14.05 14.27 -32.80
C ILE A 249 -15.39 14.99 -32.81
N SER A 250 -16.22 14.73 -31.81
CA SER A 250 -17.60 15.25 -31.75
C SER A 250 -17.87 16.04 -30.47
N LEU A 251 -18.69 17.08 -30.59
CA LEU A 251 -19.06 17.98 -29.50
C LEU A 251 -20.46 17.64 -28.97
N ASN A 252 -20.63 17.76 -27.65
CA ASN A 252 -21.91 17.54 -26.97
C ASN A 252 -22.50 16.13 -27.20
N THR A 253 -21.64 15.14 -27.42
CA THR A 253 -22.06 13.75 -27.65
C THR A 253 -22.56 13.08 -26.37
N PRO A 254 -23.78 12.50 -26.35
CA PRO A 254 -24.27 11.75 -25.20
C PRO A 254 -23.33 10.58 -24.87
N LYS A 255 -22.85 10.52 -23.63
CA LYS A 255 -22.07 9.41 -23.10
C LYS A 255 -23.00 8.22 -22.88
N PRO A 256 -22.67 7.03 -23.41
CA PRO A 256 -23.49 5.83 -23.22
C PRO A 256 -23.51 5.42 -21.75
N PHE A 257 -24.66 4.90 -21.31
CA PHE A 257 -24.79 4.26 -20.00
C PHE A 257 -24.03 2.93 -20.01
N ALA A 258 -23.14 2.74 -19.04
CA ALA A 258 -22.28 1.57 -18.94
C ALA A 258 -22.32 0.98 -17.53
N PHE A 259 -23.13 -0.06 -17.34
CA PHE A 259 -23.19 -0.80 -16.07
C PHE A 259 -22.05 -1.83 -16.01
N ASP A 260 -21.14 -1.66 -15.06
CA ASP A 260 -20.00 -2.56 -14.87
C ASP A 260 -20.26 -3.56 -13.74
N MET A 261 -20.59 -4.80 -14.13
CA MET A 261 -20.84 -5.88 -13.18
C MET A 261 -19.59 -6.22 -12.33
N ALA A 262 -18.39 -6.14 -12.91
CA ALA A 262 -17.17 -6.49 -12.20
C ALA A 262 -16.85 -5.46 -11.10
N ARG A 263 -16.97 -4.16 -11.41
CA ARG A 263 -16.85 -3.09 -10.42
C ARG A 263 -17.91 -3.22 -9.34
N MET A 264 -19.18 -3.45 -9.72
CA MET A 264 -20.25 -3.64 -8.76
C MET A 264 -19.95 -4.80 -7.80
N LEU A 265 -19.55 -5.97 -8.30
CA LEU A 265 -19.20 -7.12 -7.47
C LEU A 265 -17.98 -6.84 -6.58
N MET A 266 -16.97 -6.12 -7.08
CA MET A 266 -15.79 -5.73 -6.32
C MET A 266 -16.14 -4.77 -5.17
N ILE A 267 -16.92 -3.72 -5.44
CA ILE A 267 -17.35 -2.77 -4.41
C ILE A 267 -18.25 -3.45 -3.39
N PHE A 268 -19.14 -4.34 -3.83
CA PHE A 268 -19.97 -5.15 -2.95
C PHE A 268 -19.11 -6.02 -2.01
N ALA A 269 -18.14 -6.75 -2.56
CA ALA A 269 -17.24 -7.59 -1.77
C ALA A 269 -16.46 -6.77 -0.74
N LEU A 270 -15.97 -5.58 -1.12
CA LEU A 270 -15.24 -4.68 -0.22
C LEU A 270 -16.13 -4.11 0.88
N ALA A 271 -17.33 -3.62 0.52
CA ALA A 271 -18.29 -3.08 1.49
C ALA A 271 -18.74 -4.16 2.49
N PHE A 272 -19.00 -5.36 2.00
CA PHE A 272 -19.37 -6.49 2.85
C PHE A 272 -18.21 -6.94 3.75
N LEU A 273 -16.98 -6.96 3.24
CA LEU A 273 -15.78 -7.22 4.04
C LEU A 273 -15.63 -6.20 5.17
N PHE A 274 -15.79 -4.91 4.88
CA PHE A 274 -15.76 -3.85 5.90
C PHE A 274 -16.86 -4.01 6.94
N TYR A 275 -18.07 -4.41 6.54
CA TYR A 275 -19.09 -4.79 7.51
C TYR A 275 -18.62 -5.95 8.39
N LEU A 276 -18.08 -7.03 7.82
CA LEU A 276 -17.67 -8.22 8.57
C LEU A 276 -16.59 -7.93 9.62
N ILE A 277 -15.66 -7.02 9.32
CA ILE A 277 -14.60 -6.58 10.23
C ILE A 277 -15.01 -5.39 11.12
N SER A 278 -16.22 -4.85 10.93
CA SER A 278 -16.73 -3.77 11.76
C SER A 278 -17.10 -4.28 13.15
N PRO A 279 -17.01 -3.45 14.20
CA PRO A 279 -17.41 -3.84 15.56
C PRO A 279 -18.90 -4.17 15.70
N ALA A 280 -19.74 -3.77 14.74
CA ALA A 280 -21.16 -4.08 14.68
C ALA A 280 -21.42 -5.53 14.23
N SER A 281 -20.45 -6.15 13.54
CA SER A 281 -20.58 -7.52 13.06
C SER A 281 -20.60 -8.53 14.21
N PRO A 282 -21.54 -9.50 14.20
CA PRO A 282 -21.53 -10.63 15.13
C PRO A 282 -20.25 -11.47 15.09
N ALA A 283 -19.39 -11.29 14.07
CA ALA A 283 -18.09 -11.96 13.98
C ALA A 283 -17.15 -11.57 15.13
N HIS A 284 -17.26 -10.36 15.69
CA HIS A 284 -16.45 -9.91 16.83
C HIS A 284 -16.78 -10.64 18.15
N ASP A 285 -17.94 -11.29 18.25
CA ASP A 285 -18.29 -12.11 19.43
C ASP A 285 -17.45 -13.40 19.51
N ARG A 286 -16.86 -13.83 18.38
CA ARG A 286 -16.08 -15.07 18.31
C ARG A 286 -14.70 -14.86 18.91
N LYS A 287 -14.43 -15.55 20.02
CA LYS A 287 -13.09 -15.59 20.63
C LYS A 287 -12.14 -16.45 19.80
N LEU A 288 -10.85 -16.13 19.85
CA LEU A 288 -9.81 -16.97 19.28
C LEU A 288 -9.85 -18.38 19.91
N ASN A 289 -10.18 -19.42 19.15
CA ASN A 289 -10.19 -20.82 19.60
C ASN A 289 -9.34 -21.71 18.69
N GLU A 290 -8.16 -22.10 19.16
CA GLU A 290 -7.17 -22.85 18.38
C GLU A 290 -7.61 -24.27 17.98
N LYS A 291 -8.57 -24.87 18.69
CA LYS A 291 -9.00 -26.25 18.43
C LYS A 291 -10.08 -26.36 17.36
N GLY A 292 -10.72 -25.25 16.98
CA GLY A 292 -11.75 -25.28 15.96
C GLY A 292 -11.14 -25.32 14.56
N LYS A 293 -11.43 -26.37 13.79
CA LYS A 293 -10.98 -26.52 12.39
C LYS A 293 -11.29 -25.28 11.53
N TRP A 294 -12.44 -24.64 11.81
CA TRP A 294 -12.83 -23.36 11.19
C TRP A 294 -11.79 -22.26 11.36
N TYR A 295 -11.25 -22.03 12.57
CA TYR A 295 -10.30 -20.95 12.82
C TYR A 295 -8.98 -21.14 12.08
N SER A 296 -8.48 -22.37 12.05
CA SER A 296 -7.28 -22.72 11.28
C SER A 296 -7.53 -22.56 9.78
N GLY A 297 -8.69 -23.02 9.29
CA GLY A 297 -9.08 -22.88 7.89
C GLY A 297 -9.23 -21.42 7.44
N THR A 298 -9.90 -20.57 8.23
CA THR A 298 -10.06 -19.15 7.89
C THR A 298 -8.76 -18.37 8.02
N THR A 299 -7.88 -18.72 8.97
CA THR A 299 -6.56 -18.08 9.08
C THR A 299 -5.70 -18.44 7.87
N ALA A 300 -5.70 -19.71 7.48
CA ALA A 300 -4.99 -20.18 6.28
C ALA A 300 -5.54 -19.47 5.03
N LEU A 301 -6.86 -19.36 4.89
CA LEU A 301 -7.47 -18.62 3.77
C LEU A 301 -7.00 -17.16 3.71
N VAL A 302 -7.01 -16.44 4.83
CA VAL A 302 -6.55 -15.04 4.87
C VAL A 302 -5.07 -14.93 4.51
N ILE A 303 -4.22 -15.82 5.02
CA ILE A 303 -2.80 -15.86 4.65
C ILE A 303 -2.64 -16.15 3.16
N THR A 304 -3.39 -17.11 2.61
CA THR A 304 -3.36 -17.43 1.18
C THR A 304 -3.80 -16.25 0.33
N LEU A 305 -4.88 -15.55 0.71
CA LEU A 305 -5.33 -14.35 0.00
C LEU A 305 -4.29 -13.23 0.04
N GLU A 306 -3.61 -13.04 1.18
CA GLU A 306 -2.51 -12.08 1.29
C GLU A 306 -1.35 -12.48 0.37
N ILE A 307 -0.94 -13.75 0.36
CA ILE A 307 0.11 -14.26 -0.53
C ILE A 307 -0.28 -14.07 -2.00
N MET A 308 -1.53 -14.37 -2.37
CA MET A 308 -2.04 -14.15 -3.73
C MET A 308 -2.03 -12.68 -4.11
N MET A 309 -2.34 -11.77 -3.18
CA MET A 309 -2.25 -10.33 -3.43
C MET A 309 -0.80 -9.90 -3.67
N ILE A 310 0.16 -10.38 -2.88
CA ILE A 310 1.58 -10.10 -3.11
C ILE A 310 2.04 -10.63 -4.47
N PHE A 311 1.64 -11.86 -4.82
CA PHE A 311 1.92 -12.44 -6.13
C PHE A 311 1.35 -11.59 -7.26
N ALA A 312 0.10 -11.15 -7.14
CA ALA A 312 -0.56 -10.32 -8.15
C ALA A 312 0.14 -8.96 -8.33
N ILE A 313 0.58 -8.33 -7.24
CA ILE A 313 1.35 -7.06 -7.30
C ILE A 313 2.68 -7.28 -8.04
N ILE A 314 3.44 -8.32 -7.67
CA ILE A 314 4.72 -8.64 -8.32
C ILE A 314 4.49 -8.91 -9.82
N ALA A 315 3.54 -9.79 -10.17
CA ALA A 315 3.23 -10.13 -11.56
C ALA A 315 2.82 -8.91 -12.40
N SER A 316 2.07 -7.99 -11.80
CA SER A 316 1.64 -6.74 -12.47
C SER A 316 2.77 -5.73 -12.63
N SER A 317 3.89 -5.88 -11.91
CA SER A 317 5.08 -5.03 -12.05
C SER A 317 6.14 -5.57 -13.02
N SER A 318 5.85 -6.68 -13.73
CA SER A 318 6.76 -7.41 -14.62
C SER A 318 7.53 -6.54 -15.63
N HIS A 319 6.89 -5.54 -16.24
CA HIS A 319 7.58 -4.62 -17.16
C HIS A 319 8.70 -3.82 -16.50
N TYR A 320 8.50 -3.36 -15.25
CA TYR A 320 9.56 -2.71 -14.46
C TYR A 320 10.65 -3.72 -14.05
N LEU A 321 10.27 -4.96 -13.77
CA LEU A 321 11.20 -6.02 -13.37
C LEU A 321 12.15 -6.41 -14.51
N GLU A 322 11.71 -6.43 -15.77
CA GLU A 322 12.59 -6.68 -16.92
C GLU A 322 13.66 -5.59 -17.08
N LEU A 323 13.29 -4.32 -16.87
CA LEU A 323 14.23 -3.20 -16.95
C LEU A 323 15.27 -3.26 -15.81
N ILE A 324 14.82 -3.62 -14.61
CA ILE A 324 15.65 -3.75 -13.40
C ILE A 324 16.59 -4.95 -13.51
N ALA A 325 16.12 -6.09 -14.03
CA ALA A 325 16.89 -7.33 -14.14
C ALA A 325 18.19 -7.17 -14.94
N LYS A 326 18.21 -6.28 -15.95
CA LYS A 326 19.42 -6.01 -16.76
C LYS A 326 20.58 -5.38 -15.96
N HIS A 327 20.29 -4.67 -14.87
CA HIS A 327 21.29 -3.89 -14.13
C HIS A 327 21.45 -4.30 -12.66
N GLN A 328 20.72 -5.32 -12.20
CA GLN A 328 20.70 -5.75 -10.79
C GLN A 328 20.84 -7.26 -10.59
N ALA A 329 21.83 -7.85 -11.27
CA ALA A 329 22.10 -9.29 -11.26
C ALA A 329 23.17 -9.74 -10.24
N GLN A 330 23.48 -8.93 -9.22
CA GLN A 330 24.62 -9.16 -8.34
C GLN A 330 24.50 -10.47 -7.55
N TYR A 331 23.30 -10.86 -7.09
CA TYR A 331 23.10 -12.13 -6.38
C TYR A 331 23.26 -13.34 -7.30
N GLN A 332 22.83 -13.22 -8.55
CA GLN A 332 22.98 -14.23 -9.58
C GLN A 332 24.47 -14.46 -9.86
N GLN A 333 25.23 -13.39 -10.08
CA GLN A 333 26.68 -13.45 -10.32
C GLN A 333 27.45 -13.94 -9.08
N LEU A 334 27.01 -13.59 -7.88
CA LEU A 334 27.60 -14.10 -6.64
C LEU A 334 27.41 -15.62 -6.50
N ALA A 335 26.25 -16.14 -6.88
CA ALA A 335 26.00 -17.58 -6.88
C ALA A 335 26.95 -18.33 -7.84
N GLU A 336 27.23 -17.78 -9.02
CA GLU A 336 28.23 -18.33 -9.94
C GLU A 336 29.64 -18.29 -9.36
N SER A 337 30.00 -17.14 -8.80
CA SER A 337 31.33 -16.93 -8.19
C SER A 337 31.59 -17.95 -7.08
N PHE A 338 30.59 -18.23 -6.24
CA PHE A 338 30.68 -19.26 -5.20
C PHE A 338 30.91 -20.66 -5.74
N LEU A 339 30.31 -21.03 -6.88
CA LEU A 339 30.57 -22.31 -7.52
C LEU A 339 31.98 -22.43 -8.08
N ASN A 340 32.56 -21.32 -8.51
CA ASN A 340 33.93 -21.26 -9.00
C ASN A 340 34.95 -21.06 -7.86
N GLY A 341 34.53 -21.17 -6.59
CA GLY A 341 35.40 -21.02 -5.43
C GLY A 341 35.89 -19.59 -5.18
N LYS A 342 35.22 -18.59 -5.77
CA LYS A 342 35.55 -17.16 -5.65
C LYS A 342 34.57 -16.46 -4.73
N LEU A 343 35.04 -15.42 -4.03
CA LEU A 343 34.22 -14.56 -3.16
C LEU A 343 33.93 -13.17 -3.77
N TYR A 344 34.49 -12.90 -4.94
CA TYR A 344 34.33 -11.68 -5.72
C TYR A 344 33.64 -11.99 -7.05
N LEU A 345 32.99 -10.98 -7.63
CA LEU A 345 32.33 -11.07 -8.92
C LEU A 345 33.34 -11.23 -10.05
N GLU A 346 33.02 -12.07 -11.03
CA GLU A 346 33.85 -12.30 -12.23
C GLU A 346 33.71 -11.21 -13.29
N GLN A 347 33.53 -9.97 -12.83
CA GLN A 347 33.53 -8.77 -13.67
C GLN A 347 34.93 -8.17 -13.67
N GLU A 348 35.46 -7.85 -14.85
CA GLU A 348 36.75 -7.15 -14.96
C GLU A 348 36.63 -5.73 -14.38
N VAL A 349 37.59 -5.35 -13.54
CA VAL A 349 37.69 -3.97 -13.05
C VAL A 349 38.43 -3.13 -14.09
N PRO A 350 37.82 -2.07 -14.64
CA PRO A 350 38.49 -1.19 -15.57
C PRO A 350 39.76 -0.57 -14.97
N GLN A 351 40.83 -0.50 -15.75
CA GLN A 351 42.13 0.02 -15.29
C GLN A 351 42.02 1.45 -14.74
N PHE A 352 41.18 2.30 -15.35
CA PHE A 352 41.00 3.67 -14.87
C PHE A 352 40.53 3.73 -13.40
N LEU A 353 39.73 2.77 -12.92
CA LEU A 353 39.30 2.74 -11.51
C LEU A 353 40.43 2.33 -10.57
N LEU A 354 41.37 1.51 -11.04
CA LEU A 354 42.54 1.10 -10.27
C LEU A 354 43.58 2.23 -10.19
N ASP A 355 43.65 3.05 -11.23
CA ASP A 355 44.57 4.19 -11.32
C ASP A 355 44.04 5.44 -10.59
N MET A 356 42.75 5.49 -10.28
CA MET A 356 42.14 6.61 -9.56
C MET A 356 42.58 6.64 -8.09
N GLU A 357 42.98 7.82 -7.61
CA GLU A 357 43.31 8.03 -6.20
C GLU A 357 42.09 7.87 -5.28
N ASN A 358 40.94 8.42 -5.70
CA ASN A 358 39.65 8.21 -5.04
C ASN A 358 38.62 7.63 -6.02
N PRO A 359 38.57 6.30 -6.19
CA PRO A 359 37.58 5.67 -7.07
C PRO A 359 36.16 5.73 -6.49
N TYR A 360 35.97 6.13 -5.22
CA TYR A 360 34.65 6.19 -4.58
C TYR A 360 33.92 7.50 -4.86
N ASP A 361 34.62 8.57 -5.26
CA ASP A 361 34.01 9.83 -5.69
C ASP A 361 33.20 9.62 -6.99
N TYR A 362 31.90 9.91 -6.93
CA TYR A 362 31.00 9.76 -8.07
C TYR A 362 31.25 10.78 -9.19
N ALA A 363 31.58 12.03 -8.85
CA ALA A 363 31.82 13.08 -9.83
C ALA A 363 33.13 12.83 -10.60
N LEU A 364 34.18 12.37 -9.91
CA LEU A 364 35.44 11.99 -10.55
C LEU A 364 35.24 10.82 -11.53
N ARG A 365 34.52 9.77 -11.10
CA ARG A 365 34.18 8.66 -12.01
C ARG A 365 33.37 9.12 -13.21
N ARG A 366 32.37 9.98 -13.01
CA ARG A 366 31.55 10.52 -14.10
C ARG A 366 32.36 11.36 -15.09
N ALA A 367 33.35 12.12 -14.61
CA ALA A 367 34.23 12.93 -15.46
C ALA A 367 35.09 12.06 -16.40
N GLN A 368 35.41 10.82 -16.02
CA GLN A 368 36.10 9.88 -16.92
C GLN A 368 35.22 9.42 -18.09
N GLY A 369 33.89 9.45 -17.94
CA GLY A 369 32.95 9.05 -19.00
C GLY A 369 33.02 7.57 -19.39
N GLN A 370 33.69 6.74 -18.58
CA GLN A 370 33.89 5.31 -18.84
C GLN A 370 32.90 4.45 -18.05
N ALA A 371 32.51 3.31 -18.63
CA ALA A 371 31.61 2.37 -17.99
C ALA A 371 32.32 1.60 -16.87
N TYR A 372 31.58 1.29 -15.81
CA TYR A 372 32.03 0.44 -14.70
C TYR A 372 30.83 -0.27 -14.08
N TYR A 373 31.09 -1.27 -13.22
CA TYR A 373 30.03 -2.00 -12.55
C TYR A 373 29.47 -1.21 -11.36
N TRP A 374 28.22 -0.76 -11.49
CA TRP A 374 27.53 0.09 -10.51
C TRP A 374 27.10 -0.69 -9.27
N ASP A 375 27.17 -0.03 -8.11
CA ASP A 375 26.65 -0.53 -6.83
C ASP A 375 27.24 -1.88 -6.38
N ALA A 376 28.53 -2.05 -6.65
CA ALA A 376 29.38 -3.08 -6.09
C ALA A 376 30.49 -2.47 -5.24
N ALA A 377 31.00 -3.24 -4.28
CA ALA A 377 32.14 -2.86 -3.47
C ALA A 377 33.44 -3.09 -4.26
N LEU A 378 34.21 -2.04 -4.51
CA LEU A 378 35.54 -2.13 -5.13
C LEU A 378 36.62 -2.19 -4.05
N PHE A 379 37.24 -3.36 -3.88
CA PHE A 379 38.28 -3.58 -2.88
C PHE A 379 39.34 -4.54 -3.41
N GLY A 380 40.62 -4.27 -3.14
CA GLY A 380 41.72 -5.18 -3.52
C GLY A 380 41.78 -5.54 -5.01
N GLY A 381 41.32 -4.64 -5.91
CA GLY A 381 41.29 -4.89 -7.35
C GLY A 381 40.12 -5.74 -7.85
N HIS A 382 39.12 -6.02 -7.00
CA HIS A 382 37.97 -6.85 -7.36
C HIS A 382 36.64 -6.20 -6.96
N TYR A 383 35.56 -6.62 -7.65
CA TYR A 383 34.19 -6.26 -7.29
C TYR A 383 33.58 -7.28 -6.34
N TYR A 384 32.93 -6.81 -5.28
CA TYR A 384 32.23 -7.64 -4.29
C TYR A 384 30.77 -7.21 -4.16
N VAL A 385 29.91 -8.19 -3.87
CA VAL A 385 28.54 -7.91 -3.43
C VAL A 385 28.57 -7.54 -1.95
N TYR A 386 28.26 -6.28 -1.64
CA TYR A 386 28.23 -5.79 -0.26
C TYR A 386 26.88 -6.07 0.44
N PHE A 387 25.86 -6.45 -0.31
CA PHE A 387 24.59 -6.91 0.24
C PHE A 387 24.76 -8.19 1.06
N GLY A 388 23.81 -8.44 1.96
CA GLY A 388 23.83 -9.62 2.82
C GLY A 388 23.94 -10.92 2.03
N VAL A 389 24.81 -11.83 2.46
CA VAL A 389 25.10 -13.10 1.76
C VAL A 389 24.00 -14.15 1.89
N VAL A 390 23.16 -14.05 2.93
CA VAL A 390 22.17 -15.09 3.27
C VAL A 390 21.12 -15.31 2.18
N PRO A 391 20.52 -14.27 1.55
CA PRO A 391 19.66 -14.47 0.38
C PRO A 391 20.32 -15.31 -0.71
N CYS A 392 21.58 -15.00 -1.07
CA CYS A 392 22.34 -15.77 -2.06
C CYS A 392 22.41 -17.25 -1.71
N LEU A 393 22.80 -17.57 -0.48
CA LEU A 393 23.00 -18.95 -0.02
C LEU A 393 21.70 -19.76 0.06
N LEU A 394 20.55 -19.11 0.25
CA LEU A 394 19.29 -19.79 0.50
C LEU A 394 18.38 -19.89 -0.73
N THR A 395 18.46 -18.94 -1.67
CA THR A 395 17.57 -18.92 -2.83
C THR A 395 18.34 -19.01 -4.15
N TYR A 396 19.37 -18.19 -4.36
CA TYR A 396 20.07 -18.09 -5.64
C TYR A 396 21.01 -19.27 -5.91
N LEU A 397 21.93 -19.56 -4.98
CA LEU A 397 22.92 -20.63 -5.13
C LEU A 397 22.26 -22.01 -5.25
N PRO A 398 21.32 -22.41 -4.36
CA PRO A 398 20.66 -23.71 -4.51
C PRO A 398 19.88 -23.84 -5.81
N TYR A 399 19.21 -22.77 -6.26
CA TYR A 399 18.46 -22.80 -7.51
C TYR A 399 19.39 -22.95 -8.72
N TYR A 400 20.49 -22.19 -8.76
CA TYR A 400 21.47 -22.27 -9.84
C TYR A 400 22.16 -23.63 -9.89
N VAL A 401 22.54 -24.20 -8.74
CA VAL A 401 23.08 -25.58 -8.64
C VAL A 401 22.13 -26.62 -9.21
N LEU A 402 20.84 -26.51 -8.91
CA LEU A 402 19.84 -27.51 -9.28
C LEU A 402 19.36 -27.39 -10.74
N THR A 403 19.35 -26.18 -11.29
CA THR A 403 18.71 -25.89 -12.59
C THR A 403 19.67 -25.42 -13.68
N GLY A 404 20.88 -24.95 -13.31
CA GLY A 404 21.78 -24.23 -14.21
C GLY A 404 21.25 -22.86 -14.67
N GLN A 405 20.14 -22.38 -14.09
CA GLN A 405 19.47 -21.13 -14.44
C GLN A 405 19.52 -20.14 -13.28
N HIS A 406 19.43 -18.85 -13.59
CA HIS A 406 19.39 -17.80 -12.58
C HIS A 406 18.00 -17.60 -12.00
N LEU A 407 17.92 -17.56 -10.67
CA LEU A 407 16.71 -17.14 -9.98
C LEU A 407 16.55 -15.62 -10.11
N SER A 408 15.36 -15.16 -10.45
CA SER A 408 15.05 -13.73 -10.48
C SER A 408 14.79 -13.17 -9.08
N ASN A 409 15.07 -11.88 -8.89
CA ASN A 409 15.01 -11.20 -7.58
C ASN A 409 13.58 -11.22 -6.99
N ASP A 410 12.57 -11.09 -7.84
CA ASP A 410 11.15 -11.10 -7.50
C ASP A 410 10.69 -12.45 -6.93
N ILE A 411 11.15 -13.56 -7.48
CA ILE A 411 10.87 -14.90 -6.94
C ILE A 411 11.52 -15.05 -5.56
N SER A 412 12.78 -14.60 -5.41
CA SER A 412 13.45 -14.63 -4.10
C SER A 412 12.70 -13.79 -3.06
N LEU A 413 12.25 -12.58 -3.44
CA LEU A 413 11.47 -11.70 -2.58
C LEU A 413 10.14 -12.36 -2.19
N PHE A 414 9.44 -12.97 -3.15
CA PHE A 414 8.16 -13.64 -2.92
C PHE A 414 8.28 -14.80 -1.93
N ILE A 415 9.33 -15.61 -2.03
CA ILE A 415 9.63 -16.68 -1.06
C ILE A 415 9.75 -16.10 0.35
N PHE A 416 10.56 -15.05 0.54
CA PHE A 416 10.71 -14.43 1.84
C PHE A 416 9.43 -13.74 2.33
N ALA A 417 8.63 -13.15 1.45
CA ALA A 417 7.35 -12.56 1.79
C ALA A 417 6.37 -13.60 2.37
N ILE A 418 6.32 -14.82 1.81
CA ILE A 418 5.50 -15.92 2.35
C ILE A 418 5.91 -16.23 3.80
N PHE A 419 7.21 -16.42 4.06
CA PHE A 419 7.71 -16.67 5.41
C PHE A 419 7.41 -15.50 6.36
N PHE A 420 7.57 -14.27 5.89
CA PHE A 420 7.26 -13.07 6.65
C PHE A 420 5.79 -13.01 7.08
N ILE A 421 4.84 -13.21 6.16
CA ILE A 421 3.40 -13.23 6.44
C ILE A 421 3.07 -14.30 7.49
N ILE A 422 3.54 -15.53 7.28
CA ILE A 422 3.31 -16.64 8.21
C ILE A 422 3.95 -16.34 9.58
N GLY A 423 5.14 -15.76 9.59
CA GLY A 423 5.87 -15.35 10.79
C GLY A 423 5.12 -14.29 11.60
N CYS A 424 4.57 -13.26 10.96
CA CYS A 424 3.77 -12.22 11.63
C CYS A 424 2.50 -12.79 12.27
N PHE A 425 1.70 -13.57 11.52
CA PHE A 425 0.49 -14.22 12.07
C PHE A 425 0.85 -15.15 13.23
N SER A 426 1.91 -15.94 13.08
CA SER A 426 2.40 -16.82 14.12
C SER A 426 2.88 -16.06 15.36
N PHE A 427 3.62 -14.97 15.20
CA PHE A 427 4.12 -14.14 16.28
C PHE A 427 2.97 -13.56 17.11
N ILE A 428 2.00 -12.89 16.46
CA ILE A 428 0.85 -12.27 17.13
C ILE A 428 0.03 -13.33 17.87
N LYS A 429 -0.16 -14.51 17.26
CA LYS A 429 -0.81 -15.64 17.92
C LYS A 429 -0.06 -16.07 19.19
N GLN A 430 1.27 -16.21 19.13
CA GLN A 430 2.06 -16.60 20.31
C GLN A 430 2.06 -15.52 21.39
N VAL A 431 2.04 -14.24 21.02
CA VAL A 431 1.89 -13.11 21.94
C VAL A 431 0.56 -13.21 22.69
N ILE A 432 -0.56 -13.37 21.98
CA ILE A 432 -1.88 -13.52 22.59
C ILE A 432 -1.89 -14.69 23.57
N LYS A 433 -1.35 -15.84 23.16
CA LYS A 433 -1.28 -17.03 24.01
C LYS A 433 -0.42 -16.83 25.27
N ARG A 434 0.69 -16.10 25.15
CA ARG A 434 1.66 -15.93 26.24
C ARG A 434 1.20 -14.91 27.26
N TYR A 435 0.73 -13.75 26.79
CA TYR A 435 0.49 -12.57 27.61
C TYR A 435 -0.99 -12.32 27.87
N PHE A 436 -1.87 -12.89 27.05
CA PHE A 436 -3.32 -12.65 27.09
C PHE A 436 -4.17 -13.94 27.01
N PRO A 437 -3.83 -15.03 27.75
CA PRO A 437 -4.47 -16.34 27.61
C PRO A 437 -5.97 -16.34 27.95
N ASP A 438 -6.39 -15.53 28.92
CA ASP A 438 -7.79 -15.44 29.38
C ASP A 438 -8.55 -14.27 28.74
N SER A 439 -7.96 -13.63 27.73
CA SER A 439 -8.47 -12.39 27.16
C SER A 439 -9.72 -12.60 26.30
N LYS A 440 -10.54 -11.55 26.21
CA LYS A 440 -11.70 -11.49 25.30
C LYS A 440 -11.31 -10.99 23.90
N ILE A 441 -10.07 -11.19 23.47
CA ILE A 441 -9.60 -10.76 22.15
C ILE A 441 -10.38 -11.55 21.10
N SER A 442 -11.10 -10.82 20.23
CA SER A 442 -11.88 -11.45 19.16
C SER A 442 -10.95 -12.01 18.09
N TYR A 443 -11.37 -13.11 17.47
CA TYR A 443 -10.65 -13.71 16.35
C TYR A 443 -10.49 -12.73 15.18
N VAL A 444 -11.53 -11.92 14.93
CA VAL A 444 -11.48 -10.86 13.93
C VAL A 444 -10.41 -9.81 14.26
N SER A 445 -10.26 -9.40 15.53
CA SER A 445 -9.20 -8.47 15.93
C SER A 445 -7.81 -9.07 15.68
N TYR A 446 -7.61 -10.36 15.94
CA TYR A 446 -6.37 -11.05 15.61
C TYR A 446 -6.05 -10.98 14.11
N LEU A 447 -7.03 -11.21 13.23
CA LEU A 447 -6.85 -11.12 11.78
C LEU A 447 -6.52 -9.69 11.34
N ILE A 448 -7.30 -8.70 11.78
CA ILE A 448 -7.08 -7.28 11.43
C ILE A 448 -5.69 -6.82 11.89
N ILE A 449 -5.32 -7.11 13.14
CA ILE A 449 -4.01 -6.72 13.69
C ILE A 449 -2.88 -7.39 12.89
N SER A 450 -3.03 -8.66 12.52
CA SER A 450 -2.02 -9.36 11.71
C SER A 450 -1.85 -8.73 10.33
N LEU A 451 -2.95 -8.41 9.65
CA LEU A 451 -2.91 -7.71 8.37
C LEU A 451 -2.33 -6.30 8.49
N LEU A 452 -2.65 -5.57 9.57
CA LEU A 452 -2.08 -4.26 9.85
C LEU A 452 -0.56 -4.30 10.05
N VAL A 453 -0.04 -5.33 10.75
CA VAL A 453 1.41 -5.51 10.92
C VAL A 453 2.09 -5.86 9.60
N VAL A 454 1.51 -6.79 8.83
CA VAL A 454 2.07 -7.21 7.53
C VAL A 454 2.10 -6.04 6.55
N ASN A 455 0.96 -5.39 6.32
CA ASN A 455 0.85 -4.29 5.37
C ASN A 455 1.52 -3.00 5.89
N GLY A 456 1.62 -2.86 7.21
CA GLY A 456 2.37 -1.82 7.91
C GLY A 456 3.88 -1.86 7.72
N SER A 457 4.43 -3.03 7.40
CA SER A 457 5.87 -3.24 7.32
C SER A 457 6.54 -2.73 6.05
N GLY A 458 5.79 -2.18 5.08
CA GLY A 458 6.33 -1.79 3.78
C GLY A 458 6.39 -2.91 2.73
N LEU A 459 5.88 -4.11 3.05
CA LEU A 459 5.81 -5.26 2.14
C LEU A 459 5.20 -4.93 0.77
N LEU A 460 4.07 -4.21 0.74
CA LEU A 460 3.38 -3.89 -0.52
C LEU A 460 4.20 -3.01 -1.46
N PHE A 461 4.96 -2.07 -0.88
CA PHE A 461 5.86 -1.23 -1.66
C PHE A 461 7.00 -2.05 -2.26
N MET A 462 7.66 -2.89 -1.45
CA MET A 462 8.73 -3.78 -1.92
C MET A 462 8.23 -4.80 -2.97
N ALA A 463 7.00 -5.29 -2.84
CA ALA A 463 6.39 -6.15 -3.85
C ALA A 463 6.15 -5.41 -5.19
N SER A 464 5.94 -4.09 -5.16
CA SER A 464 5.77 -3.28 -6.38
C SER A 464 7.10 -2.98 -7.08
N TYR A 465 8.22 -3.07 -6.35
CA TYR A 465 9.58 -2.84 -6.83
C TYR A 465 10.46 -4.01 -6.39
N ALA A 466 10.16 -5.21 -6.90
CA ALA A 466 10.81 -6.45 -6.47
C ALA A 466 12.24 -6.59 -7.00
N ASP A 467 13.08 -5.66 -6.56
CA ASP A 467 14.44 -5.40 -6.99
C ASP A 467 15.47 -6.05 -6.06
N MET A 468 16.76 -5.95 -6.40
CA MET A 468 17.82 -6.54 -5.57
C MET A 468 17.86 -5.93 -4.16
N TYR A 469 17.57 -4.62 -4.04
CA TYR A 469 17.62 -3.90 -2.76
C TYR A 469 16.57 -4.38 -1.76
N SER A 470 15.41 -4.80 -2.26
CA SER A 470 14.27 -5.25 -1.46
C SER A 470 14.46 -6.66 -0.91
N VAL A 471 15.20 -7.52 -1.61
CA VAL A 471 15.47 -8.91 -1.20
C VAL A 471 16.12 -9.03 0.20
N PRO A 472 17.25 -8.38 0.53
CA PRO A 472 17.87 -8.50 1.84
C PRO A 472 17.01 -7.93 2.97
N ILE A 473 16.25 -6.85 2.70
CA ILE A 473 15.29 -6.28 3.64
C ILE A 473 14.19 -7.30 3.95
N MET A 474 13.59 -7.88 2.90
CA MET A 474 12.49 -8.83 3.05
C MET A 474 12.94 -10.12 3.73
N ALA A 475 14.12 -10.64 3.38
CA ALA A 475 14.72 -11.80 4.04
C ALA A 475 14.94 -11.55 5.53
N ALA A 476 15.49 -10.39 5.90
CA ALA A 476 15.70 -10.01 7.29
C ALA A 476 14.39 -9.89 8.07
N LEU A 477 13.34 -9.29 7.49
CA LEU A 477 12.01 -9.21 8.09
C LEU A 477 11.38 -10.60 8.28
N ALA A 478 11.51 -11.49 7.29
CA ALA A 478 11.03 -12.86 7.37
C ALA A 478 11.70 -13.63 8.51
N PHE A 479 13.03 -13.59 8.58
CA PHE A 479 13.77 -14.23 9.66
C PHE A 479 13.46 -13.63 11.03
N THR A 480 13.28 -12.30 11.10
CA THR A 480 12.90 -11.63 12.34
C THR A 480 11.53 -12.10 12.82
N SER A 481 10.50 -12.06 11.97
CA SER A 481 9.13 -12.43 12.37
C SER A 481 9.03 -13.93 12.71
N CYS A 482 9.67 -14.80 11.93
CA CYS A 482 9.77 -16.24 12.22
C CYS A 482 10.55 -16.52 13.52
N GLY A 483 11.69 -15.87 13.72
CA GLY A 483 12.55 -16.03 14.90
C GLY A 483 11.83 -15.65 16.19
N LEU A 484 11.19 -14.48 16.21
CA LEU A 484 10.39 -14.02 17.34
C LEU A 484 9.18 -14.94 17.60
N ALA A 485 8.50 -15.41 16.55
CA ALA A 485 7.39 -16.35 16.69
C ALA A 485 7.86 -17.68 17.30
N LEU A 486 9.01 -18.20 16.87
CA LEU A 486 9.58 -19.45 17.37
C LEU A 486 10.04 -19.34 18.82
N TRP A 487 10.70 -18.23 19.20
CA TRP A 487 11.08 -17.95 20.58
C TRP A 487 9.87 -17.94 21.53
N LEU A 488 8.82 -17.17 21.19
CA LEU A 488 7.59 -17.18 22.00
C LEU A 488 6.89 -18.54 21.99
N SER A 489 6.91 -19.26 20.86
CA SER A 489 6.35 -20.60 20.77
C SER A 489 7.09 -21.62 21.66
N ALA A 490 8.41 -21.47 21.82
CA ALA A 490 9.22 -22.28 22.73
C ALA A 490 8.90 -22.01 24.21
N LEU A 491 8.51 -20.78 24.53
CA LEU A 491 8.01 -20.41 25.86
C LEU A 491 6.61 -20.99 26.13
N ASN A 492 5.76 -21.02 25.11
CA ASN A 492 4.38 -21.51 25.22
C ASN A 492 4.25 -23.06 25.15
N ASN A 493 5.24 -23.78 24.61
CA ASN A 493 5.18 -25.24 24.44
C ASN A 493 6.48 -25.93 24.87
N LYS A 494 6.41 -26.72 25.95
CA LYS A 494 7.56 -27.43 26.52
C LYS A 494 8.07 -28.62 25.69
N ARG A 495 7.21 -29.30 24.92
CA ARG A 495 7.54 -30.58 24.24
C ARG A 495 8.58 -30.42 23.13
N ALA A 496 8.61 -29.26 22.46
CA ALA A 496 9.54 -28.97 21.36
C ALA A 496 10.39 -27.71 21.64
N ARG A 497 10.59 -27.37 22.92
CA ARG A 497 11.24 -26.12 23.33
C ARG A 497 12.65 -25.98 22.73
N VAL A 498 13.51 -26.97 22.93
CA VAL A 498 14.92 -26.93 22.49
C VAL A 498 15.02 -26.72 20.97
N PHE A 499 14.26 -27.48 20.19
CA PHE A 499 14.23 -27.34 18.73
C PHE A 499 13.76 -25.95 18.30
N LYS A 500 12.68 -25.43 18.91
CA LYS A 500 12.16 -24.10 18.58
C LYS A 500 13.10 -22.97 19.00
N LEU A 501 13.81 -23.12 20.11
CA LEU A 501 14.86 -22.19 20.52
C LEU A 501 16.02 -22.18 19.53
N ALA A 502 16.49 -23.36 19.11
CA ALA A 502 17.54 -23.49 18.11
C ALA A 502 17.13 -22.87 16.78
N LEU A 503 15.96 -23.25 16.26
CA LEU A 503 15.47 -22.72 14.98
C LEU A 503 15.18 -21.21 15.06
N GLY A 504 14.57 -20.74 16.15
CA GLY A 504 14.29 -19.31 16.33
C GLY A 504 15.57 -18.47 16.43
N SER A 505 16.59 -19.00 17.11
CA SER A 505 17.88 -18.31 17.23
C SER A 505 18.68 -18.38 15.94
N LEU A 506 18.56 -19.47 15.17
CA LEU A 506 19.11 -19.55 13.81
C LEU A 506 18.48 -18.47 12.92
N CYS A 507 17.15 -18.34 12.90
CA CYS A 507 16.49 -17.27 12.16
C CYS A 507 17.02 -15.89 12.58
N MET A 508 17.03 -15.58 13.88
CA MET A 508 17.50 -14.28 14.36
C MET A 508 18.98 -14.02 14.07
N ALA A 509 19.84 -15.05 14.09
CA ALA A 509 21.25 -14.92 13.74
C ALA A 509 21.46 -14.66 12.25
N LEU A 510 20.66 -15.30 11.37
CA LEU A 510 20.72 -15.11 9.92
C LEU A 510 20.36 -13.67 9.49
N VAL A 511 19.64 -12.91 10.32
CA VAL A 511 19.35 -11.48 10.08
C VAL A 511 20.64 -10.68 9.86
N ALA A 512 21.72 -11.01 10.57
CA ALA A 512 23.02 -10.35 10.40
C ALA A 512 23.59 -10.51 8.98
N GLY A 513 23.31 -11.65 8.34
CA GLY A 513 23.72 -11.92 6.96
C GLY A 513 22.71 -11.49 5.90
N CYS A 514 21.60 -10.85 6.31
CA CYS A 514 20.62 -10.23 5.39
C CYS A 514 20.72 -8.70 5.47
N ARG A 515 20.47 -8.14 6.67
CA ARG A 515 20.43 -6.71 6.95
C ARG A 515 20.82 -6.46 8.42
N PRO A 516 22.11 -6.19 8.72
CA PRO A 516 22.63 -6.12 10.09
C PRO A 516 21.89 -5.17 11.03
N ASN A 517 21.38 -4.04 10.53
CA ASN A 517 20.62 -3.06 11.32
C ASN A 517 19.40 -3.70 12.02
N LEU A 518 18.79 -4.71 11.41
CA LEU A 518 17.63 -5.41 11.98
C LEU A 518 18.00 -6.42 13.08
N LEU A 519 19.28 -6.72 13.30
CA LEU A 519 19.72 -7.55 14.41
C LEU A 519 19.37 -6.94 15.78
N LEU A 520 19.09 -5.63 15.83
CA LEU A 520 18.57 -4.94 17.03
C LEU A 520 17.32 -5.62 17.60
N PHE A 521 16.50 -6.30 16.79
CA PHE A 521 15.36 -7.08 17.26
C PHE A 521 15.72 -8.21 18.23
N SER A 522 16.96 -8.71 18.19
CA SER A 522 17.44 -9.72 19.13
C SER A 522 17.46 -9.23 20.57
N ALA A 523 17.41 -7.90 20.81
CA ALA A 523 17.22 -7.32 22.13
C ALA A 523 15.91 -7.79 22.80
N LEU A 524 14.89 -8.22 22.03
CA LEU A 524 13.65 -8.80 22.57
C LEU A 524 13.85 -10.15 23.26
N ALA A 525 14.97 -10.83 23.04
CA ALA A 525 15.34 -12.00 23.83
C ALA A 525 15.36 -11.66 25.34
N ILE A 526 15.82 -10.45 25.70
CA ILE A 526 15.91 -10.01 27.10
C ILE A 526 14.53 -10.08 27.77
N PRO A 527 13.51 -9.28 27.38
CA PRO A 527 12.22 -9.33 28.07
C PRO A 527 11.46 -10.65 27.91
N PHE A 528 11.74 -11.44 26.86
CA PHE A 528 11.11 -12.75 26.68
C PHE A 528 11.64 -13.81 27.65
N PHE A 529 12.96 -13.84 27.88
CA PHE A 529 13.61 -14.91 28.63
C PHE A 529 14.08 -14.50 30.04
N ILE A 530 14.20 -13.21 30.37
CA ILE A 530 14.75 -12.74 31.66
C ILE A 530 14.02 -13.31 32.87
N ALA A 531 12.69 -13.46 32.80
CA ALA A 531 11.91 -14.04 33.89
C ALA A 531 12.24 -15.52 34.13
N GLU A 532 12.53 -16.29 33.07
CA GLU A 532 12.95 -17.69 33.20
C GLU A 532 14.38 -17.80 33.73
N VAL A 533 15.28 -16.90 33.30
CA VAL A 533 16.66 -16.84 33.79
C VAL A 533 16.70 -16.50 35.29
N ILE A 534 15.97 -15.46 35.72
CA ILE A 534 15.86 -15.10 37.14
C ILE A 534 15.29 -16.26 37.96
N LYS A 535 14.29 -16.96 37.44
CA LYS A 535 13.71 -18.14 38.09
C LYS A 535 14.73 -19.26 38.23
N ALA A 536 15.49 -19.57 37.18
CA ALA A 536 16.54 -20.59 37.20
C ALA A 536 17.66 -20.25 38.19
N ILE A 537 18.03 -18.97 38.30
CA ILE A 537 19.00 -18.49 39.31
C ILE A 537 18.47 -18.71 40.73
N LYS A 538 17.24 -18.24 41.02
CA LYS A 538 16.62 -18.37 42.36
C LYS A 538 16.46 -19.82 42.78
N GLU A 539 16.15 -20.71 41.84
CA GLU A 539 16.01 -22.15 42.09
C GLU A 539 17.34 -22.92 42.07
N LYS A 540 18.49 -22.25 41.88
CA LYS A 540 19.83 -22.86 41.70
C LYS A 540 19.87 -23.91 40.58
N LYS A 541 19.03 -23.75 39.55
CA LYS A 541 18.90 -24.67 38.40
C LYS A 541 19.59 -24.19 37.14
N ILE A 542 20.32 -23.08 37.19
CA ILE A 542 20.96 -22.49 35.99
C ILE A 542 21.93 -23.46 35.29
N PHE A 543 22.54 -24.38 36.04
CA PHE A 543 23.44 -25.42 35.53
C PHE A 543 22.80 -26.81 35.41
N ASP A 544 21.46 -26.90 35.51
CA ASP A 544 20.79 -28.18 35.28
C ASP A 544 20.80 -28.55 33.79
N ARG A 545 20.64 -29.85 33.49
CA ARG A 545 20.68 -30.36 32.11
C ARG A 545 19.67 -29.67 31.19
N VAL A 546 18.54 -29.20 31.73
CA VAL A 546 17.48 -28.55 30.93
C VAL A 546 17.85 -27.12 30.58
N SER A 547 18.37 -26.35 31.53
CA SER A 547 18.80 -24.97 31.38
C SER A 547 20.00 -24.90 30.44
N ILE A 548 20.99 -25.79 30.62
CA ILE A 548 22.13 -25.90 29.69
C ILE A 548 21.65 -26.21 28.28
N LYS A 549 20.76 -27.19 28.09
CA LYS A 549 20.21 -27.51 26.75
C LYS A 549 19.50 -26.33 26.11
N ASN A 550 18.70 -25.57 26.87
CA ASN A 550 18.00 -24.39 26.35
C ASN A 550 18.98 -23.26 26.00
N THR A 551 19.98 -23.01 26.85
CA THR A 551 21.02 -21.99 26.61
C THR A 551 21.87 -22.35 25.40
N LEU A 552 22.31 -23.60 25.26
CA LEU A 552 23.05 -24.05 24.09
C LEU A 552 22.21 -23.96 22.82
N ALA A 553 20.93 -24.36 22.87
CA ALA A 553 20.02 -24.21 21.74
C ALA A 553 19.84 -22.73 21.35
N PHE A 554 19.86 -21.80 22.30
CA PHE A 554 19.80 -20.37 22.00
C PHE A 554 21.14 -19.85 21.43
N ALA A 555 22.27 -20.18 22.06
CA ALA A 555 23.56 -19.55 21.79
C ALA A 555 24.31 -20.12 20.58
N ILE A 556 24.29 -21.45 20.39
CA ILE A 556 25.05 -22.11 19.31
C ILE A 556 24.72 -21.53 17.93
N PRO A 557 23.45 -21.32 17.54
CA PRO A 557 23.14 -20.75 16.24
C PRO A 557 23.76 -19.35 16.02
N TYR A 558 23.76 -18.49 17.04
CA TYR A 558 24.41 -17.17 16.95
C TYR A 558 25.92 -17.30 16.77
N VAL A 559 26.57 -18.16 17.55
CA VAL A 559 28.03 -18.33 17.47
C VAL A 559 28.43 -18.87 16.10
N VAL A 560 27.74 -19.89 15.59
CA VAL A 560 28.04 -20.51 14.29
C VAL A 560 27.83 -19.52 13.15
N VAL A 561 26.69 -18.83 13.11
CA VAL A 561 26.39 -17.88 12.04
C VAL A 561 27.31 -16.66 12.11
N ALA A 562 27.56 -16.12 13.31
CA ALA A 562 28.47 -14.99 13.49
C ALA A 562 29.90 -15.35 13.05
N ALA A 563 30.40 -16.53 13.43
CA ALA A 563 31.72 -17.01 13.00
C ALA A 563 31.80 -17.15 11.47
N GLY A 564 30.76 -17.70 10.83
CA GLY A 564 30.70 -17.82 9.37
C GLY A 564 30.70 -16.46 8.66
N ILE A 565 29.91 -15.50 9.13
CA ILE A 565 29.86 -14.15 8.57
C ILE A 565 31.19 -13.42 8.80
N MET A 566 31.77 -13.50 10.00
CA MET A 566 33.05 -12.88 10.32
C MET A 566 34.18 -13.44 9.47
N TRP A 567 34.21 -14.76 9.26
CA TRP A 567 35.17 -15.39 8.35
C TRP A 567 34.97 -14.90 6.90
N TYR A 568 33.73 -14.88 6.42
CA TYR A 568 33.41 -14.40 5.07
C TYR A 568 33.78 -12.93 4.85
N ASN A 569 33.58 -12.09 5.86
CA ASN A 569 34.00 -10.68 5.83
C ASN A 569 35.52 -10.53 5.84
N TYR A 570 36.21 -11.28 6.71
CA TYR A 570 37.67 -11.28 6.77
C TYR A 570 38.30 -11.70 5.43
N ALA A 571 37.75 -12.74 4.79
CA ALA A 571 38.24 -13.23 3.51
C ALA A 571 38.04 -12.22 2.35
N ARG A 572 37.07 -11.30 2.44
CA ARG A 572 36.80 -10.29 1.40
C ARG A 572 37.49 -8.96 1.65
N PHE A 573 37.51 -8.51 2.89
CA PHE A 573 37.87 -7.13 3.24
C PHE A 573 39.02 -7.06 4.27
N GLY A 574 39.60 -8.19 4.65
CA GLY A 574 40.69 -8.25 5.64
C GLY A 574 40.27 -7.99 7.08
N SER A 575 38.98 -7.79 7.36
CA SER A 575 38.44 -7.54 8.70
C SER A 575 37.15 -8.34 8.96
N PRO A 576 37.01 -9.00 10.12
CA PRO A 576 35.79 -9.75 10.45
C PRO A 576 34.56 -8.86 10.66
N PHE A 577 34.75 -7.55 10.90
CA PHE A 577 33.67 -6.60 11.18
C PHE A 577 33.35 -5.70 9.98
N ASP A 578 34.05 -5.85 8.86
CA ASP A 578 33.81 -5.06 7.66
C ASP A 578 32.84 -5.77 6.71
N PHE A 579 31.69 -5.15 6.45
CA PHE A 579 30.67 -5.67 5.54
C PHE A 579 30.84 -5.17 4.10
N GLY A 580 31.80 -4.27 3.85
CA GLY A 580 32.14 -3.77 2.52
C GLY A 580 31.33 -2.56 2.06
N SER A 581 30.40 -2.05 2.87
CA SER A 581 29.56 -0.89 2.50
C SER A 581 30.35 0.38 2.24
N ASN A 582 31.54 0.53 2.84
CA ASN A 582 32.42 1.67 2.64
C ASN A 582 33.03 1.73 1.23
N TYR A 583 33.16 0.57 0.58
CA TYR A 583 33.79 0.46 -0.73
C TYR A 583 32.78 0.53 -1.89
N ASN A 584 31.52 0.83 -1.59
CA ASN A 584 30.44 0.78 -2.58
C ASN A 584 30.58 1.88 -3.65
N LEU A 585 30.59 1.48 -4.91
CA LEU A 585 30.60 2.38 -6.07
C LEU A 585 29.20 2.94 -6.39
N THR A 586 28.73 3.84 -5.53
CA THR A 586 27.40 4.48 -5.62
C THR A 586 27.50 5.99 -5.86
N THR A 587 26.41 6.75 -5.69
CA THR A 587 26.40 8.22 -5.84
C THR A 587 27.17 8.94 -4.74
N ASN A 588 27.46 8.26 -3.63
CA ASN A 588 28.06 8.83 -2.44
C ASN A 588 29.37 8.12 -2.10
N ASP A 589 30.39 8.90 -1.78
CA ASP A 589 31.62 8.38 -1.19
C ASP A 589 31.35 7.99 0.27
N MET A 590 31.26 6.67 0.50
CA MET A 590 30.95 6.12 1.81
C MET A 590 32.15 6.15 2.77
N THR A 591 33.37 6.27 2.25
CA THR A 591 34.59 6.35 3.06
C THR A 591 34.65 7.66 3.86
N SER A 592 34.03 8.72 3.33
CA SER A 592 34.10 10.09 3.87
C SER A 592 32.76 10.64 4.38
N ARG A 593 31.68 9.84 4.36
CA ARG A 593 30.31 10.31 4.65
C ARG A 593 30.12 10.90 6.06
N GLY A 594 30.75 10.26 7.05
CA GLY A 594 30.71 10.65 8.47
C GLY A 594 29.31 10.71 9.11
N PHE A 595 29.28 11.02 10.41
CA PHE A 595 28.06 11.32 11.16
C PHE A 595 27.80 12.83 11.18
N VAL A 596 26.60 13.27 10.78
CA VAL A 596 26.24 14.70 10.71
C VAL A 596 24.88 14.93 11.36
N TRP A 597 24.87 15.67 12.48
CA TRP A 597 23.66 15.94 13.28
C TRP A 597 22.53 16.58 12.46
N ASP A 598 22.84 17.50 11.55
CA ASP A 598 21.85 18.24 10.76
C ASP A 598 21.01 17.34 9.84
N ARG A 599 21.51 16.14 9.49
CA ARG A 599 20.74 15.15 8.69
C ARG A 599 19.57 14.55 9.48
N MET A 600 19.59 14.63 10.82
CA MET A 600 18.59 13.97 11.67
C MET A 600 17.22 14.65 11.59
N PHE A 601 17.16 15.98 11.59
CA PHE A 601 15.86 16.68 11.58
C PHE A 601 15.06 16.43 10.29
N PRO A 602 15.64 16.55 9.08
CA PRO A 602 14.95 16.17 7.85
C PRO A 602 14.52 14.69 7.86
N ALA A 603 15.36 13.79 8.39
CA ALA A 603 15.02 12.38 8.51
C ALA A 603 13.83 12.11 9.45
N ILE A 604 13.84 12.70 10.66
CA ILE A 604 12.74 12.59 11.62
C ILE A 604 11.44 13.08 10.99
N TYR A 605 11.48 14.25 10.35
CA TYR A 605 10.30 14.80 9.71
C TYR A 605 9.81 13.87 8.58
N SER A 606 10.67 13.54 7.61
CA SER A 606 10.28 12.78 6.42
C SER A 606 9.87 11.34 6.71
N TYR A 607 10.56 10.63 7.61
CA TYR A 607 10.21 9.25 7.95
C TYR A 607 9.04 9.14 8.91
N LEU A 608 8.88 10.08 9.85
CA LEU A 608 7.93 9.91 10.96
C LEU A 608 6.67 10.77 10.83
N PHE A 609 6.79 12.05 10.44
CA PHE A 609 5.72 13.04 10.62
C PHE A 609 5.24 13.74 9.35
N GLN A 610 5.94 13.60 8.24
CA GLN A 610 5.57 14.26 6.99
C GLN A 610 4.18 13.82 6.53
N LEU A 611 3.34 14.75 6.06
CA LEU A 611 2.00 14.40 5.58
C LEU A 611 2.09 13.79 4.17
N PRO A 612 1.25 12.78 3.85
CA PRO A 612 1.11 12.30 2.47
C PRO A 612 0.62 13.41 1.54
N LYS A 613 1.25 13.55 0.37
CA LYS A 613 0.84 14.53 -0.64
C LYS A 613 -0.36 14.02 -1.43
N MET A 614 -1.56 14.34 -0.96
CA MET A 614 -2.82 13.93 -1.62
C MET A 614 -3.23 14.89 -2.73
N THR A 615 -3.81 14.37 -3.81
CA THR A 615 -4.30 15.16 -4.96
C THR A 615 -5.67 14.68 -5.43
N ALA A 616 -6.40 15.54 -6.17
CA ALA A 616 -7.73 15.20 -6.70
C ALA A 616 -7.69 14.34 -7.98
N SER A 617 -6.50 14.13 -8.56
CA SER A 617 -6.27 13.26 -9.71
C SER A 617 -5.82 11.88 -9.26
N PHE A 618 -6.40 10.82 -9.83
CA PHE A 618 -5.94 9.44 -9.60
C PHE A 618 -4.45 9.32 -10.01
N PRO A 619 -3.60 8.58 -9.27
CA PRO A 619 -3.85 7.68 -8.14
C PRO A 619 -3.96 8.35 -6.75
N PHE A 620 -4.31 9.65 -6.71
CA PHE A 620 -4.61 10.44 -5.52
C PHE A 620 -3.45 10.70 -4.57
N ILE A 621 -2.32 10.01 -4.69
CA ILE A 621 -1.13 10.24 -3.89
C ILE A 621 0.06 10.61 -4.79
N ARG A 622 0.80 11.67 -4.43
CA ARG A 622 2.02 12.14 -5.08
C ARG A 622 3.23 11.97 -4.16
N TYR A 623 4.43 12.08 -4.74
CA TYR A 623 5.65 12.07 -3.94
C TYR A 623 5.61 13.26 -2.99
N ALA A 624 5.96 13.02 -1.73
CA ALA A 624 6.06 14.09 -0.75
C ALA A 624 7.23 15.00 -1.13
N ASP A 625 7.02 16.31 -1.03
CA ASP A 625 8.07 17.30 -1.28
C ASP A 625 9.13 17.19 -0.19
N PHE A 626 10.40 17.39 -0.49
CA PHE A 626 11.43 17.39 0.54
C PHE A 626 12.17 18.71 0.45
N ASP A 627 11.72 19.62 1.32
CA ASP A 627 12.23 20.98 1.46
C ASP A 627 13.08 21.05 2.73
N THR A 628 14.32 21.51 2.58
CA THR A 628 15.25 21.66 3.69
C THR A 628 16.18 22.84 3.44
N THR A 629 16.56 23.52 4.52
CA THR A 629 17.60 24.55 4.52
C THR A 629 18.99 23.99 4.83
N TYR A 630 19.11 22.66 4.98
CA TYR A 630 20.39 21.99 5.20
C TYR A 630 21.31 22.15 3.97
N MET A 631 22.41 22.87 4.15
CA MET A 631 23.42 23.14 3.11
C MET A 631 24.42 21.98 2.98
N GLY A 632 23.91 20.75 2.90
CA GLY A 632 24.68 19.55 2.64
C GLY A 632 23.89 18.55 1.80
N VAL A 633 24.56 17.50 1.32
CA VAL A 633 23.90 16.49 0.47
C VAL A 633 23.26 15.41 1.34
N THR A 634 21.92 15.35 1.32
CA THR A 634 21.15 14.23 1.85
C THR A 634 20.74 13.32 0.70
N ILE A 635 21.29 12.11 0.66
CA ILE A 635 20.86 11.08 -0.29
C ILE A 635 19.40 10.75 0.00
N ARG A 636 18.56 10.88 -1.03
CA ARG A 636 17.13 10.68 -0.90
C ARG A 636 16.54 10.02 -2.14
N GLU A 637 15.50 9.26 -1.92
CA GLU A 637 14.52 8.87 -2.92
C GLU A 637 13.16 9.41 -2.52
N SER A 638 12.25 9.50 -3.48
CA SER A 638 10.92 10.03 -3.23
C SER A 638 10.14 9.16 -2.23
N THR A 639 9.66 9.77 -1.16
CA THR A 639 8.78 9.12 -0.17
C THR A 639 7.32 9.56 -0.36
N TYR A 640 6.39 8.94 0.37
CA TYR A 640 4.94 9.18 0.26
C TYR A 640 4.32 9.75 1.55
N GLY A 641 5.15 10.23 2.47
CA GLY A 641 4.76 10.72 3.78
C GLY A 641 5.35 9.87 4.92
N GLY A 642 5.38 10.45 6.11
CA GLY A 642 5.88 9.85 7.33
C GLY A 642 4.89 8.89 7.98
N ILE A 643 5.42 7.89 8.67
CA ILE A 643 4.65 6.72 9.12
C ILE A 643 3.50 7.07 10.08
N PHE A 644 3.70 8.04 10.98
CA PHE A 644 2.64 8.44 11.92
C PHE A 644 1.51 9.21 11.24
N SER A 645 1.75 9.82 10.09
CA SER A 645 0.73 10.60 9.38
C SER A 645 -0.33 9.72 8.73
N TYR A 646 0.07 8.58 8.16
CA TYR A 646 -0.85 7.65 7.50
C TYR A 646 -1.25 6.46 8.38
N SER A 647 -0.57 6.22 9.50
CA SER A 647 -0.81 5.08 10.39
C SER A 647 -1.30 5.50 11.79
N PRO A 648 -2.59 5.83 11.96
CA PRO A 648 -3.13 6.26 13.25
C PRO A 648 -3.01 5.19 14.35
N LEU A 649 -2.86 3.91 14.01
CA LEU A 649 -2.58 2.85 14.99
C LEU A 649 -1.29 3.14 15.77
N LEU A 650 -0.28 3.69 15.11
CA LEU A 650 1.03 3.96 15.73
C LEU A 650 0.96 5.09 16.75
N TRP A 651 -0.10 5.90 16.77
CA TRP A 651 -0.28 6.93 17.79
C TRP A 651 -0.44 6.34 19.20
N LEU A 652 -0.75 5.03 19.31
CA LEU A 652 -0.72 4.31 20.57
C LEU A 652 0.65 4.36 21.27
N ILE A 653 1.74 4.58 20.52
CA ILE A 653 3.08 4.73 21.09
C ILE A 653 3.16 5.99 21.96
N PHE A 654 2.48 7.08 21.59
CA PHE A 654 2.49 8.31 22.38
C PHE A 654 1.70 8.18 23.69
N VAL A 655 0.84 7.15 23.83
CA VAL A 655 0.09 6.94 25.07
C VAL A 655 0.79 6.07 26.10
N ILE A 656 2.00 5.56 25.81
CA ILE A 656 2.78 4.69 26.71
C ILE A 656 2.85 5.22 28.16
N PRO A 657 3.11 6.52 28.43
CA PRO A 657 3.16 7.05 29.79
C PRO A 657 1.86 6.86 30.57
N PHE A 658 0.71 7.00 29.89
CA PHE A 658 -0.62 6.91 30.50
C PHE A 658 -1.10 5.48 30.71
N VAL A 659 -0.58 4.52 29.93
CA VAL A 659 -0.96 3.10 30.02
C VAL A 659 0.11 2.21 30.65
N LYS A 660 1.16 2.80 31.23
CA LYS A 660 2.31 2.11 31.83
C LYS A 660 1.91 0.97 32.77
N ASP A 661 0.96 1.22 33.67
CA ASP A 661 0.53 0.20 34.64
C ASP A 661 -0.25 -0.93 34.00
N VAL A 662 -1.02 -0.64 32.95
CA VAL A 662 -1.71 -1.66 32.14
C VAL A 662 -0.68 -2.56 31.46
N LEU A 663 0.33 -1.97 30.83
CA LEU A 663 1.40 -2.70 30.15
C LEU A 663 2.25 -3.54 31.12
N LYS A 664 2.54 -3.02 32.32
CA LYS A 664 3.26 -3.75 33.37
C LYS A 664 2.45 -4.94 33.89
N LYS A 665 1.15 -4.74 34.17
CA LYS A 665 0.24 -5.83 34.58
C LYS A 665 0.16 -6.93 33.53
N SER A 666 0.16 -6.55 32.25
CA SER A 666 0.20 -7.49 31.12
C SER A 666 1.59 -8.06 30.79
N ARG A 667 2.64 -7.62 31.49
CA ARG A 667 4.05 -8.03 31.27
C ARG A 667 4.60 -7.72 29.87
N VAL A 668 4.05 -6.73 29.19
CA VAL A 668 4.47 -6.29 27.85
C VAL A 668 5.16 -4.92 27.84
N TYR A 669 5.30 -4.27 29.01
CA TYR A 669 5.93 -2.95 29.11
C TYR A 669 7.38 -2.90 28.57
N ALA A 670 8.23 -3.83 28.97
CA ALA A 670 9.63 -3.86 28.50
C ALA A 670 9.75 -4.16 26.98
N PRO A 671 9.04 -5.17 26.42
CA PRO A 671 8.97 -5.34 24.96
C PRO A 671 8.52 -4.08 24.22
N VAL A 672 7.48 -3.40 24.71
CA VAL A 672 6.97 -2.15 24.11
C VAL A 672 8.05 -1.07 24.09
N LEU A 673 8.75 -0.85 25.22
CA LEU A 673 9.81 0.17 25.27
C LEU A 673 10.97 -0.14 24.32
N ILE A 674 11.40 -1.40 24.26
CA ILE A 674 12.50 -1.83 23.37
C ILE A 674 12.10 -1.65 21.90
N LEU A 675 10.91 -2.11 21.52
CA LEU A 675 10.39 -1.95 20.15
C LEU A 675 10.27 -0.48 19.77
N THR A 676 9.70 0.35 20.64
CA THR A 676 9.59 1.79 20.40
C THR A 676 10.97 2.43 20.25
N ALA A 677 11.91 2.15 21.15
CA ALA A 677 13.27 2.72 21.08
C ALA A 677 13.97 2.35 19.77
N ILE A 678 13.93 1.07 19.38
CA ILE A 678 14.54 0.61 18.13
C ILE A 678 13.83 1.26 16.93
N GLY A 679 12.50 1.35 16.93
CA GLY A 679 11.73 1.97 15.85
C GLY A 679 11.99 3.47 15.67
N PHE A 680 12.42 4.20 16.70
CA PHE A 680 12.87 5.59 16.59
C PHE A 680 14.35 5.73 16.23
N ILE A 681 15.21 4.82 16.71
CA ILE A 681 16.66 4.86 16.43
C ILE A 681 16.97 4.47 14.98
N THR A 682 16.33 3.43 14.48
CA THR A 682 16.62 2.85 13.16
C THR A 682 16.51 3.87 12.00
N PRO A 683 15.43 4.66 11.83
CA PRO A 683 15.37 5.65 10.74
C PRO A 683 16.46 6.72 10.82
N LEU A 684 16.97 7.00 12.03
CA LEU A 684 18.09 7.92 12.23
C LEU A 684 19.40 7.29 11.74
N LEU A 685 19.62 6.01 12.05
CA LEU A 685 20.77 5.27 11.55
C LEU A 685 20.72 5.17 10.01
N ASP A 686 19.55 4.90 9.44
CA ASP A 686 19.38 4.82 7.99
C ASP A 686 19.72 6.15 7.32
N ALA A 687 19.26 7.28 7.86
CA ALA A 687 19.59 8.59 7.34
C ALA A 687 21.10 8.92 7.45
N GLN A 688 21.75 8.51 8.55
CA GLN A 688 23.17 8.74 8.77
C GLN A 688 24.05 7.90 7.85
N PHE A 689 23.77 6.61 7.74
CA PHE A 689 24.63 5.66 7.03
C PHE A 689 24.22 5.41 5.58
N ALA A 690 23.01 5.78 5.16
CA ALA A 690 22.56 5.57 3.79
C ALA A 690 21.82 6.80 3.24
N GLY A 691 20.58 7.04 3.67
CA GLY A 691 19.76 8.13 3.19
C GLY A 691 18.29 8.03 3.59
N ILE A 692 17.46 8.89 2.97
CA ILE A 692 16.01 8.94 3.16
C ILE A 692 15.31 8.28 1.97
N LEU A 693 14.84 7.04 2.13
CA LEU A 693 14.31 6.23 1.03
C LEU A 693 13.02 5.51 1.43
N GLN A 694 12.09 5.35 0.48
CA GLN A 694 10.80 4.70 0.76
C GLN A 694 10.96 3.23 1.21
N ARG A 695 11.92 2.49 0.65
CA ARG A 695 12.19 1.10 1.06
C ARG A 695 12.68 0.96 2.51
N TYR A 696 13.34 1.97 3.06
CA TYR A 696 13.86 1.93 4.44
C TYR A 696 12.78 2.11 5.51
N PHE A 697 11.54 2.47 5.14
CA PHE A 697 10.41 2.33 6.07
C PHE A 697 10.30 0.92 6.62
N ALA A 698 10.64 -0.09 5.82
CA ALA A 698 10.63 -1.49 6.23
C ALA A 698 11.57 -1.78 7.40
N ASP A 699 12.63 -0.97 7.59
CA ASP A 699 13.61 -1.19 8.63
C ASP A 699 13.10 -0.87 10.02
N PHE A 700 12.12 0.03 10.14
CA PHE A 700 11.63 0.49 11.45
C PHE A 700 10.12 0.29 11.65
N SER A 701 9.36 0.17 10.56
CA SER A 701 7.90 0.06 10.63
C SER A 701 7.46 -1.17 11.40
N LEU A 702 8.08 -2.33 11.16
CA LEU A 702 7.74 -3.56 11.89
C LEU A 702 7.84 -3.36 13.41
N MET A 703 8.90 -2.69 13.90
CA MET A 703 9.06 -2.44 15.33
C MET A 703 7.89 -1.63 15.90
N LEU A 704 7.57 -0.51 15.25
CA LEU A 704 6.52 0.40 15.70
C LEU A 704 5.15 -0.28 15.67
N TYR A 705 4.85 -1.06 14.63
CA TYR A 705 3.60 -1.81 14.53
C TYR A 705 3.50 -2.91 15.59
N LEU A 706 4.59 -3.61 15.91
CA LEU A 706 4.58 -4.59 17.00
C LEU A 706 4.40 -3.91 18.37
N ALA A 707 5.03 -2.75 18.61
CA ALA A 707 4.82 -1.97 19.83
C ALA A 707 3.35 -1.54 19.99
N ALA A 708 2.79 -0.92 18.96
CA ALA A 708 1.39 -0.50 18.93
C ALA A 708 0.43 -1.68 19.12
N THR A 709 0.75 -2.84 18.51
CA THR A 709 -0.02 -4.08 18.68
C THR A 709 -0.04 -4.55 20.13
N LEU A 710 1.12 -4.57 20.82
CA LEU A 710 1.19 -4.98 22.22
C LEU A 710 0.38 -4.03 23.13
N ILE A 711 0.42 -2.73 22.85
CA ILE A 711 -0.37 -1.73 23.56
C ILE A 711 -1.87 -1.96 23.34
N LEU A 712 -2.28 -2.15 22.08
CA LEU A 712 -3.67 -2.41 21.72
C LEU A 712 -4.21 -3.68 22.40
N LEU A 713 -3.47 -4.79 22.34
CA LEU A 713 -3.87 -6.06 22.98
C LEU A 713 -3.99 -5.89 24.51
N ALA A 714 -3.07 -5.15 25.13
CA ALA A 714 -3.14 -4.86 26.56
C ALA A 714 -4.37 -4.03 26.93
N LEU A 715 -4.74 -3.04 26.12
CA LEU A 715 -5.94 -2.24 26.31
C LEU A 715 -7.23 -3.06 26.14
N ILE A 716 -7.32 -3.89 25.09
CA ILE A 716 -8.47 -4.79 24.88
C ILE A 716 -8.65 -5.74 26.08
N ASN A 717 -7.54 -6.26 26.62
CA ASN A 717 -7.57 -7.13 27.78
C ASN A 717 -7.91 -6.40 29.10
N HIS A 718 -7.49 -5.14 29.23
CA HIS A 718 -7.74 -4.33 30.43
C HIS A 718 -9.22 -3.99 30.59
N PHE A 719 -9.90 -3.59 29.51
CA PHE A 719 -11.30 -3.17 29.57
C PHE A 719 -12.27 -4.35 29.78
N LYS A 720 -12.79 -4.48 31.01
CA LYS A 720 -13.76 -5.52 31.40
C LYS A 720 -15.19 -5.23 30.92
N GLU A 721 -15.57 -3.96 30.81
CA GLU A 721 -16.87 -3.55 30.28
C GLU A 721 -16.91 -3.67 28.75
N GLU A 722 -18.03 -4.17 28.22
CA GLU A 722 -18.21 -4.32 26.77
C GLU A 722 -18.22 -2.98 26.04
N LYS A 723 -18.79 -1.92 26.64
CA LYS A 723 -18.84 -0.58 26.03
C LYS A 723 -17.44 -0.05 25.70
N HIS A 724 -16.48 -0.20 26.63
CA HIS A 724 -15.11 0.28 26.45
C HIS A 724 -14.35 -0.56 25.43
N ARG A 725 -14.55 -1.88 25.40
CA ARG A 725 -13.96 -2.73 24.35
C ARG A 725 -14.48 -2.38 22.96
N LYS A 726 -15.77 -2.04 22.83
CA LYS A 726 -16.33 -1.59 21.55
C LYS A 726 -15.65 -0.32 21.03
N VAL A 727 -15.28 0.62 21.91
CA VAL A 727 -14.51 1.81 21.53
C VAL A 727 -13.14 1.42 20.96
N VAL A 728 -12.43 0.50 21.60
CA VAL A 728 -11.13 0.01 21.11
C VAL A 728 -11.26 -0.73 19.78
N HIS A 729 -12.30 -1.55 19.61
CA HIS A 729 -12.58 -2.22 18.33
C HIS A 729 -12.94 -1.22 17.22
N ARG A 730 -13.68 -0.14 17.53
CA ARG A 730 -13.96 0.95 16.58
C ARG A 730 -12.69 1.68 16.17
N ALA A 731 -11.81 2.00 17.11
CA ALA A 731 -10.52 2.59 16.81
C ALA A 731 -9.69 1.68 15.90
N LEU A 732 -9.64 0.37 16.19
CA LEU A 732 -8.97 -0.62 15.35
C LEU A 732 -9.56 -0.67 13.93
N PHE A 733 -10.89 -0.64 13.80
CA PHE A 733 -11.58 -0.63 12.50
C PHE A 733 -11.25 0.63 11.69
N VAL A 734 -11.27 1.81 12.32
CA VAL A 734 -10.87 3.08 11.67
C VAL A 734 -9.41 3.02 11.23
N CYS A 735 -8.52 2.48 12.06
CA CYS A 735 -7.11 2.30 11.69
C CYS A 735 -6.93 1.35 10.51
N ALA A 736 -7.71 0.26 10.45
CA ALA A 736 -7.70 -0.70 9.34
C ALA A 736 -8.15 -0.05 8.03
N ILE A 737 -9.21 0.76 8.07
CA ILE A 737 -9.69 1.51 6.91
C ILE A 737 -8.64 2.53 6.44
N ALA A 738 -8.12 3.35 7.35
CA ALA A 738 -7.13 4.37 7.01
C ALA A 738 -5.90 3.74 6.32
N MET A 739 -5.43 2.63 6.89
CA MET A 739 -4.32 1.87 6.33
C MET A 739 -4.66 1.25 4.97
N PHE A 740 -5.83 0.65 4.82
CA PHE A 740 -6.28 0.08 3.55
C PHE A 740 -6.34 1.15 2.44
N VAL A 741 -6.87 2.34 2.73
CA VAL A 741 -6.96 3.44 1.77
C VAL A 741 -5.57 3.94 1.38
N TYR A 742 -4.67 4.14 2.34
CA TYR A 742 -3.31 4.56 2.06
C TYR A 742 -2.55 3.52 1.23
N GLN A 743 -2.57 2.25 1.63
CA GLN A 743 -1.85 1.19 0.95
C GLN A 743 -2.41 0.90 -0.44
N SER A 744 -3.73 0.91 -0.61
CA SER A 744 -4.34 0.72 -1.94
C SER A 744 -3.98 1.85 -2.90
N THR A 745 -4.01 3.11 -2.46
CA THR A 745 -3.60 4.24 -3.30
C THR A 745 -2.11 4.21 -3.64
N LEU A 746 -1.27 3.79 -2.69
CA LEU A 746 0.16 3.58 -2.92
C LEU A 746 0.40 2.49 -3.97
N VAL A 747 -0.17 1.29 -3.81
CA VAL A 747 -0.01 0.17 -4.75
C VAL A 747 -0.57 0.52 -6.13
N MET A 748 -1.74 1.16 -6.19
CA MET A 748 -2.33 1.60 -7.45
C MET A 748 -1.42 2.55 -8.23
N ARG A 749 -0.64 3.37 -7.52
CA ARG A 749 0.35 4.25 -8.13
C ARG A 749 1.60 3.50 -8.58
N THR A 750 2.14 2.61 -7.75
CA THR A 750 3.41 1.94 -8.03
C THR A 750 3.28 0.91 -9.15
N VAL A 751 2.12 0.26 -9.27
CA VAL A 751 1.82 -0.72 -10.32
C VAL A 751 1.23 -0.07 -11.58
N ASP A 752 1.01 1.25 -11.59
CA ASP A 752 0.31 1.98 -12.65
C ASP A 752 -1.01 1.30 -13.07
N MET A 753 -1.86 1.02 -12.08
CA MET A 753 -3.12 0.28 -12.25
C MET A 753 -4.06 0.88 -13.31
N VAL A 754 -3.88 2.15 -13.67
CA VAL A 754 -4.68 2.81 -14.73
C VAL A 754 -4.45 2.15 -16.08
N ASN A 755 -3.22 1.72 -16.37
CA ASN A 755 -2.92 1.08 -17.65
C ASN A 755 -3.48 -0.34 -17.73
N PHE A 756 -3.55 -1.06 -16.60
CA PHE A 756 -4.09 -2.42 -16.55
C PHE A 756 -5.62 -2.48 -16.54
N LEU A 757 -6.28 -1.56 -15.83
CA LEU A 757 -7.73 -1.58 -15.62
C LEU A 757 -8.36 -0.18 -15.83
N PRO A 758 -8.17 0.47 -16.99
CA PRO A 758 -8.60 1.84 -17.21
C PRO A 758 -10.11 2.02 -17.02
N TYR A 759 -10.89 1.01 -17.40
CA TYR A 759 -12.35 0.99 -17.24
C TYR A 759 -12.82 1.03 -15.78
N MET A 760 -12.00 0.70 -14.79
CA MET A 760 -12.41 0.77 -13.38
C MET A 760 -12.29 2.17 -12.77
N PHE A 761 -11.53 3.08 -13.39
CA PHE A 761 -11.12 4.34 -12.75
C PHE A 761 -11.63 5.62 -13.43
N TRP A 762 -12.12 5.54 -14.67
CA TRP A 762 -12.52 6.73 -15.46
C TRP A 762 -14.04 6.80 -15.69
N TYR A 763 -14.73 7.68 -14.95
CA TYR A 763 -16.17 7.94 -15.10
C TYR A 763 -16.54 9.42 -15.04
#